data_AF-A0A1J5PV90-F1
#
_entry.id   AF-A0A1J5PV90-F1
#
_cell.length_a   1.000
_cell.length_b   1.000
_cell.length_c   1.000
_cell.angle_alpha   90.00
_cell.angle_beta   90.00
_cell.angle_gamma   90.00
#
_symmetry.space_group_name_H-M   'P 1'
#
loop_
_entity.id
_entity.type
_entity.pdbx_description
1 polymer ?
#
loop_
_entity_poly.entity_id
_entity_poly.type
_entity_poly.pdbx_seq_one_letter_code
_entity_poly.pdbx_strand_id
1 'polypeptide(L)'
;MAPQVAGASTALTLNAFTRSGYTFDHWAVNANGSGTTYADGALYDFSTDLTLYAQWTAALSHTVTFNANGGVGTMAPQVANIPTALNLNTFTRVGYAFVGWNTIALGGGTAYANGGIYPFDADVTLYAQWITGAYTVTFDANGGTGTMAPQVASTPTALTLNTYTRAGYTFTGWNMAANGSSTAYADGALYAFTANLTLYAQWLIIPTYTVTFNANGGTGTMAPQVASGSNALTLNAFTLAGYTFTGWNTVAEGGGTAYADGALYNFVANLTLYAQWAVVVNHTVTFLANDGVGTMAPQVASVPTALTLNAFTRSGYSFTGWNTLANGTGTAFADGAVYSFAADISLYAQWTVVVVTSHTVTFMANGGTGTMAPQVSSVPAALTINAFALTGYNFVGWNTVPTGVGTTYANGAIYSFAADMVLYAQWNLVVVPPVYVPPVYVPPVTVTPAPPAAPPAPIAQTPALVLTAVPTQVPLGAFAALSTVGGIGNGVVTYATSTPAVCTVDGYGLVKGVIAGTCTVTATRAADGTYLSLTSAPVDITFIDLMAGTTPEPPAASPGLPATGLTASVARTVRVSGSALSKSIKINLGAALGGKKATVQIRKVGTKVYRSLSVVMLNKAGFAQLTRPIPFGSAIRVLVGGRSLAATIVR
;
A
#
# COMPACT_ATOMS: atom_id res chain seq x y z
N MET A 1 10.14 37.41 -5.78
CA MET A 1 11.20 38.24 -5.15
C MET A 1 10.70 38.68 -3.77
N ALA A 2 11.55 38.71 -2.74
CA ALA A 2 11.14 39.17 -1.40
C ALA A 2 10.89 40.69 -1.39
N PRO A 3 10.02 41.22 -0.50
CA PRO A 3 9.82 42.66 -0.36
C PRO A 3 11.15 43.36 -0.02
N GLN A 4 11.47 44.43 -0.75
CA GLN A 4 12.63 45.28 -0.47
C GLN A 4 12.24 46.35 0.54
N VAL A 5 13.07 46.54 1.57
CA VAL A 5 12.87 47.56 2.61
C VAL A 5 14.12 48.43 2.70
N ALA A 6 13.94 49.75 2.70
CA ALA A 6 15.00 50.73 2.93
C ALA A 6 14.43 51.94 3.69
N GLY A 7 15.27 52.65 4.44
CA GLY A 7 14.88 53.84 5.21
C GLY A 7 15.21 55.18 4.54
N ALA A 8 15.66 55.14 3.28
CA ALA A 8 16.06 56.30 2.49
C ALA A 8 15.97 55.97 0.99
N SER A 9 16.09 56.98 0.14
CA SER A 9 16.12 56.79 -1.31
C SER A 9 17.21 55.80 -1.73
N THR A 10 16.81 54.68 -2.32
CA THR A 10 17.67 53.54 -2.65
C THR A 10 17.26 52.97 -4.01
N ALA A 11 18.19 52.37 -4.74
CA ALA A 11 17.88 51.71 -6.01
C ALA A 11 16.96 50.50 -5.77
N LEU A 12 15.94 50.35 -6.62
CA LEU A 12 15.13 49.14 -6.66
C LEU A 12 16.01 47.92 -6.98
N THR A 13 15.66 46.78 -6.41
CA THR A 13 16.35 45.51 -6.71
C THR A 13 16.15 45.19 -8.19
N LEU A 14 17.25 44.86 -8.88
CA LEU A 14 17.20 44.49 -10.29
C LEU A 14 16.25 43.30 -10.53
N ASN A 15 15.54 43.34 -11.65
CA ASN A 15 14.58 42.33 -12.04
C ASN A 15 15.24 40.95 -12.15
N ALA A 16 14.77 40.01 -11.33
CA ALA A 16 15.15 38.59 -11.42
C ALA A 16 14.04 37.72 -12.03
N PHE A 17 12.89 38.30 -12.39
CA PHE A 17 11.82 37.55 -13.02
C PHE A 17 12.16 37.26 -14.48
N THR A 18 11.65 36.14 -15.00
CA THR A 18 11.73 35.79 -16.41
C THR A 18 10.33 35.45 -16.93
N ARG A 19 10.08 35.77 -18.20
CA ARG A 19 8.83 35.42 -18.89
C ARG A 19 9.17 34.86 -20.26
N SER A 20 8.95 33.56 -20.46
CA SER A 20 9.31 32.89 -21.72
C SER A 20 8.67 33.60 -22.93
N GLY A 21 9.50 33.95 -23.91
CA GLY A 21 9.11 34.67 -25.12
C GLY A 21 8.86 36.17 -24.95
N TYR A 22 9.28 36.77 -23.82
CA TYR A 22 9.19 38.20 -23.58
C TYR A 22 10.48 38.74 -22.94
N THR A 23 10.83 39.99 -23.22
CA THR A 23 11.88 40.75 -22.55
C THR A 23 11.26 41.67 -21.49
N PHE A 24 11.91 41.79 -20.33
CA PHE A 24 11.50 42.77 -19.32
C PHE A 24 11.69 44.17 -19.90
N ASP A 25 10.68 45.02 -19.74
CA ASP A 25 10.70 46.39 -20.26
C ASP A 25 10.90 47.40 -19.12
N HIS A 26 9.95 47.45 -18.17
CA HIS A 26 10.01 48.34 -17.01
C HIS A 26 9.07 47.88 -15.88
N TRP A 27 9.15 48.54 -14.72
CA TRP A 27 8.22 48.39 -13.60
C TRP A 27 7.10 49.43 -13.68
N ALA A 28 5.85 49.05 -13.44
CA ALA A 28 4.71 49.97 -13.38
C ALA A 28 3.92 49.82 -12.07
N VAL A 29 3.33 50.91 -11.57
CA VAL A 29 2.51 50.88 -10.34
C VAL A 29 1.18 50.13 -10.52
N ASN A 30 0.64 50.06 -11.74
CA ASN A 30 -0.57 49.30 -12.04
C ASN A 30 -0.23 48.07 -12.91
N ALA A 31 -0.95 46.97 -12.66
CA ALA A 31 -0.74 45.71 -13.38
C ALA A 31 -0.94 45.82 -14.90
N ASN A 32 -1.79 46.73 -15.36
CA ASN A 32 -2.06 46.99 -16.78
C ASN A 32 -0.97 47.85 -17.47
N GLY A 33 0.13 48.17 -16.78
CA GLY A 33 1.21 48.99 -17.31
C GLY A 33 0.97 50.50 -17.29
N SER A 34 -0.15 50.96 -16.74
CA SER A 34 -0.46 52.39 -16.60
C SER A 34 0.08 53.00 -15.30
N GLY A 35 0.10 54.33 -15.21
CA GLY A 35 0.59 55.07 -14.05
C GLY A 35 2.09 55.35 -14.13
N THR A 36 2.70 55.67 -12.99
CA THR A 36 4.14 55.93 -12.91
C THR A 36 4.94 54.66 -13.21
N THR A 37 6.00 54.83 -14.00
CA THR A 37 6.90 53.74 -14.39
C THR A 37 8.29 53.97 -13.83
N TYR A 38 9.01 52.87 -13.62
CA TYR A 38 10.36 52.85 -13.09
C TYR A 38 11.20 51.92 -13.97
N ALA A 39 12.36 52.40 -14.42
CA ALA A 39 13.35 51.53 -15.07
C ALA A 39 13.88 50.49 -14.08
N ASP A 40 14.47 49.41 -14.59
CA ASP A 40 15.10 48.43 -13.71
C ASP A 40 16.25 49.07 -12.92
N GLY A 41 16.25 48.90 -11.60
CA GLY A 41 17.24 49.55 -10.73
C GLY A 41 17.04 51.06 -10.48
N ALA A 42 15.90 51.64 -10.87
CA ALA A 42 15.64 53.06 -10.61
C ALA A 42 15.68 53.41 -9.11
N LEU A 43 16.09 54.63 -8.76
CA LEU A 43 16.02 55.14 -7.38
C LEU A 43 14.57 55.33 -6.97
N TYR A 44 14.22 54.82 -5.80
CA TYR A 44 12.90 55.00 -5.19
C TYR A 44 13.06 55.50 -3.75
N ASP A 45 12.22 56.46 -3.35
CA ASP A 45 12.15 56.94 -1.98
C ASP A 45 11.15 56.11 -1.18
N PHE A 46 11.65 55.34 -0.21
CA PHE A 46 10.89 54.36 0.57
C PHE A 46 10.11 55.02 1.72
N SER A 47 9.36 56.09 1.41
CA SER A 47 8.51 56.80 2.37
C SER A 47 7.13 56.15 2.55
N THR A 48 6.70 55.32 1.58
CA THR A 48 5.50 54.49 1.64
C THR A 48 5.69 53.15 0.95
N ASP A 49 4.92 52.15 1.37
CA ASP A 49 4.84 50.86 0.67
C ASP A 49 4.32 51.04 -0.76
N LEU A 50 4.97 50.37 -1.73
CA LEU A 50 4.61 50.41 -3.14
C LEU A 50 4.68 49.00 -3.74
N THR A 51 3.65 48.62 -4.49
CA THR A 51 3.67 47.41 -5.32
C THR A 51 3.98 47.77 -6.75
N LEU A 52 4.96 47.09 -7.35
CA LEU A 52 5.35 47.27 -8.74
C LEU A 52 5.08 45.98 -9.53
N TYR A 53 4.56 46.15 -10.75
CA TYR A 53 4.25 45.08 -11.68
C TYR A 53 5.22 45.14 -12.86
N ALA A 54 5.90 44.01 -13.13
CA ALA A 54 6.82 43.88 -14.25
C ALA A 54 6.04 43.93 -15.57
N GLN A 55 6.42 44.86 -16.45
CA GLN A 55 5.91 44.98 -17.81
C GLN A 55 6.88 44.32 -18.78
N TRP A 56 6.32 43.66 -19.79
CA TRP A 56 7.06 42.76 -20.68
C TRP A 56 6.73 43.05 -22.13
N THR A 57 7.75 43.11 -22.98
CA THR A 57 7.62 43.25 -24.43
C THR A 57 7.84 41.90 -25.09
N ALA A 58 7.03 41.51 -26.07
CA ALA A 58 7.19 40.23 -26.76
C ALA A 58 8.56 40.15 -27.45
N ALA A 59 9.30 39.08 -27.20
CA ALA A 59 10.59 38.84 -27.84
C ALA A 59 10.35 38.49 -29.32
N LEU A 60 11.07 39.16 -30.21
CA LEU A 60 11.03 38.88 -31.64
C LEU A 60 11.43 37.42 -31.89
N SER A 61 10.62 36.72 -32.67
CA SER A 61 10.95 35.38 -33.16
C SER A 61 11.76 35.47 -34.44
N HIS A 62 12.78 34.62 -34.53
CA HIS A 62 13.65 34.53 -35.68
C HIS A 62 13.48 33.18 -36.38
N THR A 63 13.73 33.16 -37.68
CA THR A 63 13.54 32.02 -38.56
C THR A 63 14.87 31.49 -39.09
N VAL A 64 15.12 30.20 -38.84
CA VAL A 64 16.16 29.42 -39.51
C VAL A 64 15.55 28.73 -40.73
N THR A 65 16.08 29.02 -41.91
CA THR A 65 15.76 28.30 -43.15
C THR A 65 16.88 27.32 -43.48
N PHE A 66 16.55 26.07 -43.80
CA PHE A 66 17.54 25.05 -44.12
C PHE A 66 17.71 24.88 -45.63
N ASN A 67 18.94 24.99 -46.12
CA ASN A 67 19.30 24.81 -47.52
C ASN A 67 20.10 23.52 -47.70
N ALA A 68 19.63 22.64 -48.60
CA ALA A 68 20.26 21.35 -48.89
C ALA A 68 21.67 21.47 -49.50
N ASN A 69 22.03 22.63 -50.06
CA ASN A 69 23.35 22.97 -50.57
C ASN A 69 23.95 21.89 -51.49
N GLY A 70 23.24 21.59 -52.58
CA GLY A 70 23.58 20.54 -53.54
C GLY A 70 23.12 19.13 -53.15
N GLY A 71 22.48 18.95 -52.00
CA GLY A 71 21.67 17.78 -51.66
C GLY A 71 20.24 17.86 -52.19
N VAL A 72 19.45 16.82 -51.92
CA VAL A 72 18.03 16.68 -52.27
C VAL A 72 17.19 16.38 -51.02
N GLY A 73 15.90 16.76 -51.03
CA GLY A 73 14.96 16.60 -49.91
C GLY A 73 14.27 17.92 -49.54
N THR A 74 13.51 17.93 -48.45
CA THR A 74 12.84 19.13 -47.92
C THR A 74 12.91 19.19 -46.39
N MET A 75 13.03 20.39 -45.85
CA MET A 75 12.94 20.70 -44.42
C MET A 75 12.10 21.96 -44.24
N ALA A 76 11.19 21.95 -43.28
CA ALA A 76 10.43 23.14 -42.92
C ALA A 76 11.35 24.19 -42.24
N PRO A 77 11.14 25.50 -42.47
CA PRO A 77 11.77 26.54 -41.67
C PRO A 77 11.45 26.36 -40.19
N GLN A 78 12.43 26.61 -39.33
CA GLN A 78 12.31 26.52 -37.88
C GLN A 78 12.27 27.91 -37.28
N VAL A 79 11.27 28.19 -36.42
CA VAL A 79 11.08 29.51 -35.80
C VAL A 79 11.21 29.36 -34.29
N ALA A 80 12.02 30.22 -33.66
CA ALA A 80 12.11 30.33 -32.20
C ALA A 80 12.58 31.74 -31.80
N ASN A 81 12.45 32.07 -30.53
CA ASN A 81 12.89 33.34 -29.94
C ASN A 81 13.86 33.14 -28.75
N ILE A 82 14.35 31.90 -28.59
CA ILE A 82 15.33 31.50 -27.58
C ILE A 82 16.27 30.42 -28.17
N PRO A 83 17.47 30.21 -27.59
CA PRO A 83 18.37 29.16 -28.03
C PRO A 83 17.69 27.78 -28.01
N THR A 84 17.60 27.15 -29.19
CA THR A 84 16.85 25.91 -29.40
C THR A 84 17.65 24.94 -30.26
N ALA A 85 17.50 23.64 -30.03
CA ALA A 85 18.11 22.61 -30.88
C ALA A 85 17.55 22.67 -32.31
N LEU A 86 18.43 22.63 -33.30
CA LEU A 86 18.03 22.55 -34.71
C LEU A 86 17.34 21.21 -34.98
N ASN A 87 16.36 21.20 -35.88
CA ASN A 87 15.78 19.97 -36.39
C ASN A 87 16.86 19.10 -37.06
N LEU A 88 16.74 17.78 -36.91
CA LEU A 88 17.67 16.84 -37.54
C LEU A 88 17.56 16.92 -39.07
N ASN A 89 18.71 16.92 -39.74
CA ASN A 89 18.80 16.92 -41.19
C ASN A 89 18.02 15.77 -41.83
N THR A 90 17.18 16.11 -42.81
CA THR A 90 16.47 15.13 -43.67
C THR A 90 16.99 15.13 -45.11
N PHE A 91 17.90 16.05 -45.46
CA PHE A 91 18.48 16.08 -46.80
C PHE A 91 19.42 14.90 -47.02
N THR A 92 19.54 14.48 -48.27
CA THR A 92 20.48 13.45 -48.70
C THR A 92 21.31 13.96 -49.88
N ARG A 93 22.52 13.43 -50.06
CA ARG A 93 23.36 13.74 -51.23
C ARG A 93 24.16 12.51 -51.61
N VAL A 94 23.88 11.95 -52.80
CA VAL A 94 24.48 10.69 -53.26
C VAL A 94 26.01 10.81 -53.30
N GLY A 95 26.71 9.92 -52.59
CA GLY A 95 28.17 9.89 -52.50
C GLY A 95 28.80 10.79 -51.43
N TYR A 96 27.98 11.46 -50.61
CA TYR A 96 28.43 12.38 -49.58
C TYR A 96 27.78 12.09 -48.22
N ALA A 97 28.50 12.37 -47.12
CA ALA A 97 27.94 12.40 -45.78
C ALA A 97 27.63 13.84 -45.36
N PHE A 98 26.50 14.02 -44.68
CA PHE A 98 26.17 15.27 -44.01
C PHE A 98 27.06 15.44 -42.78
N VAL A 99 27.80 16.56 -42.71
CA VAL A 99 28.73 16.85 -41.62
C VAL A 99 28.07 17.77 -40.57
N GLY A 100 27.20 18.67 -41.03
CA GLY A 100 26.60 19.70 -40.18
C GLY A 100 26.05 20.86 -41.03
N TRP A 101 25.67 21.92 -40.35
CA TRP A 101 25.16 23.16 -40.94
C TRP A 101 26.24 24.24 -40.91
N ASN A 102 26.22 25.16 -41.88
CA ASN A 102 27.07 26.35 -41.86
C ASN A 102 26.28 27.60 -42.27
N THR A 103 26.61 28.76 -41.70
CA THR A 103 25.96 30.03 -42.08
C THR A 103 26.34 30.52 -43.48
N ILE A 104 27.38 29.95 -44.09
CA ILE A 104 27.84 30.24 -45.45
C ILE A 104 27.85 28.95 -46.27
N ALA A 105 27.32 28.99 -47.50
CA ALA A 105 27.19 27.83 -48.38
C ALA A 105 28.51 27.06 -48.59
N LEU A 106 29.63 27.77 -48.72
CA LEU A 106 30.96 27.19 -48.96
C LEU A 106 31.71 26.81 -47.68
N GLY A 107 31.06 26.85 -46.51
CA GLY A 107 31.65 26.33 -45.25
C GLY A 107 32.58 27.30 -44.50
N GLY A 108 32.75 28.54 -44.98
CA GLY A 108 33.61 29.55 -44.34
C GLY A 108 32.96 30.31 -43.17
N GLY A 109 31.70 30.01 -42.84
CA GLY A 109 30.96 30.63 -41.75
C GLY A 109 31.00 29.80 -40.46
N THR A 110 30.09 30.11 -39.53
CA THR A 110 29.95 29.37 -38.27
C THR A 110 29.30 28.02 -38.52
N ALA A 111 29.92 26.95 -38.00
CA ALA A 111 29.43 25.59 -38.12
C ALA A 111 28.55 25.18 -36.93
N TYR A 112 27.49 24.43 -37.20
CA TYR A 112 26.60 23.85 -36.21
C TYR A 112 26.42 22.35 -36.47
N ALA A 113 26.47 21.54 -35.41
CA ALA A 113 26.24 20.10 -35.52
C ALA A 113 24.76 19.79 -35.88
N ASN A 114 24.51 18.59 -36.40
CA ASN A 114 23.14 18.10 -36.56
C ASN A 114 22.44 18.01 -35.20
N GLY A 115 21.29 18.66 -35.01
CA GLY A 115 20.64 18.72 -33.69
C GLY A 115 21.31 19.68 -32.68
N GLY A 116 22.32 20.45 -33.11
CA GLY A 116 23.00 21.41 -32.25
C GLY A 116 22.11 22.60 -31.84
N ILE A 117 22.46 23.27 -30.74
CA ILE A 117 21.76 24.48 -30.29
C ILE A 117 22.10 25.66 -31.20
N TYR A 118 21.08 26.35 -31.71
CA TYR A 118 21.19 27.62 -32.43
C TYR A 118 20.57 28.75 -31.58
N PRO A 119 21.15 29.95 -31.52
CA PRO A 119 20.71 31.02 -30.60
C PRO A 119 19.37 31.67 -30.96
N PHE A 120 18.96 31.68 -32.25
CA PHE A 120 17.77 32.40 -32.74
C PHE A 120 17.76 33.88 -32.37
N ASP A 121 18.87 34.58 -32.64
CA ASP A 121 19.06 36.03 -32.45
C ASP A 121 18.91 36.84 -33.76
N ALA A 122 18.83 36.16 -34.90
CA ALA A 122 18.52 36.73 -36.21
C ALA A 122 17.96 35.65 -37.16
N ASP A 123 17.28 36.09 -38.22
CA ASP A 123 16.91 35.20 -39.31
C ASP A 123 18.16 34.74 -40.07
N VAL A 124 18.25 33.45 -40.40
CA VAL A 124 19.41 32.90 -41.10
C VAL A 124 19.03 31.78 -42.05
N THR A 125 19.82 31.62 -43.11
CA THR A 125 19.82 30.38 -43.91
C THR A 125 21.02 29.53 -43.53
N LEU A 126 20.78 28.33 -43.03
CA LEU A 126 21.81 27.35 -42.74
C LEU A 126 21.99 26.39 -43.93
N TYR A 127 23.22 26.26 -44.41
CA TYR A 127 23.58 25.44 -45.55
C TYR A 127 24.18 24.11 -45.09
N ALA A 128 23.62 23.01 -45.59
CA ALA A 128 24.14 21.68 -45.33
C ALA A 128 25.60 21.56 -45.84
N GLN A 129 26.48 21.04 -45.00
CA GLN A 129 27.87 20.76 -45.36
C GLN A 129 28.03 19.28 -45.61
N TRP A 130 28.71 18.97 -46.72
CA TRP A 130 28.83 17.63 -47.27
C TRP A 130 30.30 17.27 -47.46
N ILE A 131 30.68 16.05 -47.11
CA ILE A 131 32.02 15.51 -47.38
C ILE A 131 31.92 14.31 -48.33
N THR A 132 32.80 14.25 -49.34
CA THR A 132 32.93 13.13 -50.28
C THR A 132 33.55 11.90 -49.61
N GLY A 133 33.26 10.70 -50.12
CA GLY A 133 33.89 9.47 -49.64
C GLY A 133 33.25 8.86 -48.40
N ALA A 134 31.95 9.05 -48.21
CA ALA A 134 31.21 8.40 -47.15
C ALA A 134 30.91 6.94 -47.50
N TYR A 135 31.11 6.06 -46.52
CA TYR A 135 30.80 4.65 -46.62
C TYR A 135 29.65 4.28 -45.69
N THR A 136 28.92 3.23 -46.05
CA THR A 136 27.74 2.76 -45.35
C THR A 136 28.01 1.42 -44.69
N VAL A 137 27.74 1.35 -43.38
CA VAL A 137 27.62 0.09 -42.64
C VAL A 137 26.14 -0.25 -42.52
N THR A 138 25.75 -1.42 -43.02
CA THR A 138 24.42 -1.99 -42.85
C THR A 138 24.47 -3.05 -41.75
N PHE A 139 23.54 -3.01 -40.80
CA PHE A 139 23.44 -4.00 -39.74
C PHE A 139 22.40 -5.06 -40.10
N ASP A 140 22.76 -6.34 -39.95
CA ASP A 140 21.90 -7.49 -40.16
C ASP A 140 21.66 -8.20 -38.83
N ALA A 141 20.39 -8.42 -38.48
CA ALA A 141 19.99 -9.07 -37.23
C ALA A 141 20.43 -10.54 -37.13
N ASN A 142 20.74 -11.17 -38.26
CA ASN A 142 21.27 -12.53 -38.39
C ASN A 142 20.48 -13.56 -37.57
N GLY A 143 19.18 -13.66 -37.86
CA GLY A 143 18.23 -14.51 -37.13
C GLY A 143 17.67 -13.91 -35.82
N GLY A 144 18.05 -12.67 -35.49
CA GLY A 144 17.36 -11.85 -34.48
C GLY A 144 16.17 -11.07 -35.05
N THR A 145 15.52 -10.28 -34.19
CA THR A 145 14.38 -9.40 -34.50
C THR A 145 14.68 -7.96 -34.07
N GLY A 146 14.02 -6.99 -34.70
CA GLY A 146 14.21 -5.55 -34.46
C GLY A 146 14.59 -4.80 -35.75
N THR A 147 14.95 -3.52 -35.63
CA THR A 147 15.35 -2.69 -36.77
C THR A 147 16.48 -1.73 -36.36
N MET A 148 17.47 -1.58 -37.25
CA MET A 148 18.52 -0.56 -37.15
C MET A 148 18.64 0.15 -38.50
N ALA A 149 18.81 1.47 -38.46
CA ALA A 149 19.12 2.22 -39.67
C ALA A 149 20.56 1.95 -40.13
N PRO A 150 20.85 1.96 -41.45
CA PRO A 150 22.23 1.97 -41.93
C PRO A 150 22.99 3.18 -41.38
N GLN A 151 24.25 2.97 -41.02
CA GLN A 151 25.12 4.01 -40.51
C GLN A 151 26.06 4.49 -41.61
N VAL A 152 26.09 5.80 -41.84
CA VAL A 152 26.93 6.44 -42.87
C VAL A 152 27.94 7.35 -42.20
N ALA A 153 29.23 7.18 -42.51
CA ALA A 153 30.30 8.07 -42.07
C ALA A 153 31.48 8.05 -43.05
N SER A 154 32.35 9.05 -42.94
CA SER A 154 33.55 9.23 -43.78
C SER A 154 34.85 9.32 -42.96
N THR A 155 34.75 9.18 -41.64
CA THR A 155 35.85 9.19 -40.68
C THR A 155 35.62 8.09 -39.64
N PRO A 156 36.67 7.66 -38.92
CA PRO A 156 36.51 6.69 -37.85
C PRO A 156 35.43 7.11 -36.84
N THR A 157 34.38 6.29 -36.72
CA THR A 157 33.18 6.57 -35.92
C THR A 157 32.77 5.31 -35.18
N ALA A 158 32.28 5.45 -33.95
CA ALA A 158 31.76 4.32 -33.20
C ALA A 158 30.53 3.74 -33.90
N LEU A 159 30.46 2.41 -34.02
CA LEU A 159 29.27 1.74 -34.53
C LEU A 159 28.07 2.02 -33.62
N THR A 160 26.89 2.13 -34.21
CA THR A 160 25.64 2.28 -33.47
C THR A 160 25.43 1.05 -32.60
N LEU A 161 25.02 1.27 -31.34
CA LEU A 161 24.77 0.17 -30.39
C LEU A 161 23.63 -0.72 -30.89
N ASN A 162 23.78 -2.02 -30.69
CA ASN A 162 22.79 -3.01 -31.11
C ASN A 162 21.41 -2.76 -30.47
N THR A 163 20.36 -2.74 -31.30
CA THR A 163 18.96 -2.74 -30.85
C THR A 163 18.22 -4.04 -31.17
N TYR A 164 18.87 -4.98 -31.88
CA TYR A 164 18.26 -6.28 -32.15
C TYR A 164 18.19 -7.15 -30.89
N THR A 165 17.23 -8.07 -30.88
CA THR A 165 17.08 -9.09 -29.85
C THR A 165 16.92 -10.46 -30.48
N ARG A 166 17.27 -11.53 -29.76
CA ARG A 166 17.02 -12.90 -30.21
C ARG A 166 16.65 -13.76 -29.02
N ALA A 167 15.40 -14.23 -28.99
CA ALA A 167 14.87 -15.02 -27.87
C ALA A 167 15.73 -16.28 -27.63
N GLY A 168 16.18 -16.47 -26.39
CA GLY A 168 17.05 -17.59 -26.01
C GLY A 168 18.54 -17.39 -26.32
N TYR A 169 18.97 -16.19 -26.73
CA TYR A 169 20.37 -15.87 -27.02
C TYR A 169 20.81 -14.56 -26.39
N THR A 170 22.12 -14.41 -26.17
CA THR A 170 22.79 -13.17 -25.78
C THR A 170 23.59 -12.64 -26.97
N PHE A 171 23.45 -11.35 -27.28
CA PHE A 171 24.27 -10.68 -28.28
C PHE A 171 25.74 -10.61 -27.83
N THR A 172 26.67 -11.03 -28.68
CA THR A 172 28.12 -11.04 -28.35
C THR A 172 28.94 -10.05 -29.15
N GLY A 173 28.37 -9.45 -30.20
CA GLY A 173 29.04 -8.49 -31.08
C GLY A 173 28.62 -8.65 -32.53
N TRP A 174 29.37 -8.02 -33.42
CA TRP A 174 29.16 -8.00 -34.86
C TRP A 174 30.24 -8.82 -35.57
N ASN A 175 29.93 -9.39 -36.74
CA ASN A 175 30.91 -10.05 -37.60
C ASN A 175 30.71 -9.66 -39.07
N MET A 176 31.78 -9.64 -39.87
CA MET A 176 31.66 -9.38 -41.31
C MET A 176 31.06 -10.55 -42.10
N ALA A 177 31.02 -11.75 -41.53
CA ALA A 177 30.38 -12.92 -42.11
C ALA A 177 29.24 -13.42 -41.20
N ALA A 178 28.11 -13.80 -41.81
CA ALA A 178 26.92 -14.24 -41.09
C ALA A 178 27.18 -15.45 -40.17
N ASN A 179 28.05 -16.36 -40.58
CA ASN A 179 28.46 -17.54 -39.81
C ASN A 179 29.47 -17.24 -38.68
N GLY A 180 29.88 -15.98 -38.50
CA GLY A 180 30.84 -15.57 -37.48
C GLY A 180 32.31 -15.89 -37.79
N SER A 181 32.64 -16.36 -39.01
CA SER A 181 34.00 -16.83 -39.34
C SER A 181 34.98 -15.72 -39.76
N SER A 182 34.53 -14.46 -39.83
CA SER A 182 35.35 -13.32 -40.26
C SER A 182 35.71 -12.42 -39.07
N THR A 183 36.21 -11.21 -39.35
CA THR A 183 36.57 -10.22 -38.34
C THR A 183 35.37 -9.85 -37.48
N ALA A 184 35.55 -9.93 -36.15
CA ALA A 184 34.54 -9.56 -35.18
C ALA A 184 34.76 -8.13 -34.65
N TYR A 185 33.65 -7.46 -34.35
CA TYR A 185 33.63 -6.14 -33.73
C TYR A 185 32.77 -6.18 -32.47
N ALA A 186 33.24 -5.57 -31.38
CA ALA A 186 32.42 -5.37 -30.19
C ALA A 186 31.28 -4.38 -30.47
N ASP A 187 30.24 -4.40 -29.64
CA ASP A 187 29.18 -3.39 -29.72
C ASP A 187 29.75 -1.99 -29.46
N GLY A 188 29.39 -1.01 -30.30
CA GLY A 188 29.94 0.34 -30.19
C GLY A 188 31.42 0.50 -30.60
N ALA A 189 32.04 -0.52 -31.21
CA ALA A 189 33.44 -0.44 -31.62
C ALA A 189 33.69 0.70 -32.61
N LEU A 190 34.85 1.34 -32.54
CA LEU A 190 35.29 2.33 -33.52
C LEU A 190 35.55 1.64 -34.85
N TYR A 191 34.85 2.04 -35.90
CA TYR A 191 35.03 1.55 -37.28
C TYR A 191 35.54 2.68 -38.16
N ALA A 192 36.48 2.37 -39.06
CA ALA A 192 37.17 3.38 -39.86
C ALA A 192 36.33 3.96 -41.01
N PHE A 193 35.25 3.30 -41.43
CA PHE A 193 34.45 3.65 -42.60
C PHE A 193 35.33 3.87 -43.85
N THR A 194 35.95 2.79 -44.33
CA THR A 194 36.82 2.81 -45.53
C THR A 194 36.22 2.04 -46.71
N ALA A 195 35.10 1.35 -46.51
CA ALA A 195 34.35 0.60 -47.51
C ALA A 195 32.91 0.41 -47.02
N ASN A 196 31.97 0.17 -47.94
CA ASN A 196 30.63 -0.28 -47.58
C ASN A 196 30.73 -1.71 -47.02
N LEU A 197 30.03 -1.99 -45.92
CA LEU A 197 30.10 -3.27 -45.22
C LEU A 197 28.76 -3.65 -44.62
N THR A 198 28.41 -4.93 -44.66
CA THR A 198 27.32 -5.48 -43.84
C THR A 198 27.91 -6.17 -42.62
N LEU A 199 27.42 -5.82 -41.43
CA LEU A 199 27.78 -6.45 -40.16
C LEU A 199 26.62 -7.31 -39.65
N TYR A 200 26.91 -8.58 -39.37
CA TYR A 200 25.95 -9.57 -38.92
C TYR A 200 26.04 -9.77 -37.41
N ALA A 201 24.91 -9.65 -36.71
CA ALA A 201 24.85 -9.87 -35.28
C ALA A 201 25.29 -11.30 -34.92
N GLN A 202 26.08 -11.43 -33.86
CA GLN A 202 26.51 -12.71 -33.32
C GLN A 202 25.79 -13.00 -32.00
N TRP A 203 25.35 -14.24 -31.87
CA TRP A 203 24.43 -14.67 -30.83
C TRP A 203 24.97 -15.91 -30.12
N LEU A 204 25.11 -15.85 -28.79
CA LEU A 204 25.44 -16.99 -27.94
C LEU A 204 24.17 -17.55 -27.31
N ILE A 205 23.90 -18.84 -27.46
CA ILE A 205 22.72 -19.49 -26.87
C ILE A 205 22.75 -19.39 -25.34
N ILE A 206 21.60 -19.09 -24.73
CA ILE A 206 21.43 -19.10 -23.27
C ILE A 206 21.05 -20.52 -22.87
N PRO A 207 21.90 -21.25 -22.11
CA PRO A 207 21.57 -22.61 -21.71
C PRO A 207 20.38 -22.62 -20.75
N THR A 208 19.46 -23.55 -20.96
CA THR A 208 18.33 -23.83 -20.07
C THR A 208 18.51 -25.17 -19.39
N TYR A 209 18.02 -25.28 -18.16
CA TYR A 209 18.06 -26.49 -17.36
C TYR A 209 16.69 -26.85 -16.82
N THR A 210 16.49 -28.13 -16.55
CA THR A 210 15.21 -28.69 -16.12
C THR A 210 15.26 -29.12 -14.66
N VAL A 211 14.32 -28.63 -13.87
CA VAL A 211 14.00 -29.16 -12.54
C VAL A 211 12.79 -30.07 -12.64
N THR A 212 12.93 -31.30 -12.16
CA THR A 212 11.85 -32.28 -12.08
C THR A 212 11.40 -32.42 -10.63
N PHE A 213 10.09 -32.32 -10.38
CA PHE A 213 9.52 -32.46 -9.04
C PHE A 213 9.01 -33.89 -8.83
N ASN A 214 9.45 -34.52 -7.74
CA ASN A 214 9.03 -35.85 -7.33
C ASN A 214 8.20 -35.76 -6.04
N ALA A 215 6.98 -36.31 -6.08
CA ALA A 215 6.05 -36.28 -4.96
C ALA A 215 6.52 -37.05 -3.72
N ASN A 216 7.53 -37.92 -3.88
CA ASN A 216 8.21 -38.66 -2.82
C ASN A 216 7.23 -39.38 -1.87
N GLY A 217 6.38 -40.24 -2.46
CA GLY A 217 5.30 -40.94 -1.75
C GLY A 217 3.95 -40.20 -1.75
N GLY A 218 3.92 -38.91 -2.06
CA GLY A 218 2.70 -38.15 -2.28
C GLY A 218 1.97 -38.47 -3.60
N THR A 219 0.80 -37.87 -3.77
CA THR A 219 -0.04 -37.93 -4.98
C THR A 219 -0.18 -36.55 -5.63
N GLY A 220 -0.57 -36.50 -6.91
CA GLY A 220 -0.70 -35.27 -7.70
C GLY A 220 0.24 -35.24 -8.90
N THR A 221 0.23 -34.14 -9.67
CA THR A 221 1.08 -33.97 -10.85
C THR A 221 1.70 -32.57 -10.90
N MET A 222 2.94 -32.48 -11.34
CA MET A 222 3.64 -31.22 -11.61
C MET A 222 4.44 -31.36 -12.91
N ALA A 223 4.36 -30.36 -13.78
CA ALA A 223 5.19 -30.31 -14.97
C ALA A 223 6.66 -30.02 -14.59
N PRO A 224 7.65 -30.61 -15.30
CA PRO A 224 9.04 -30.21 -15.16
C PRO A 224 9.20 -28.71 -15.46
N GLN A 225 9.99 -28.02 -14.65
CA GLN A 225 10.23 -26.59 -14.81
C GLN A 225 11.53 -26.39 -15.59
N VAL A 226 11.46 -25.70 -16.73
CA VAL A 226 12.61 -25.37 -17.57
C VAL A 226 12.89 -23.87 -17.49
N ALA A 227 14.10 -23.49 -17.07
CA ALA A 227 14.49 -22.09 -16.98
C ALA A 227 16.00 -21.92 -17.17
N SER A 228 16.44 -20.66 -17.29
CA SER A 228 17.85 -20.27 -17.27
C SER A 228 18.06 -19.23 -16.16
N GLY A 229 19.25 -19.26 -15.55
CA GLY A 229 19.59 -18.33 -14.47
C GLY A 229 18.71 -18.48 -13.24
N SER A 230 18.49 -17.39 -12.50
CA SER A 230 17.74 -17.43 -11.23
C SER A 230 16.24 -17.26 -11.45
N ASN A 231 15.45 -18.23 -11.00
CA ASN A 231 13.99 -18.21 -11.06
C ASN A 231 13.38 -18.90 -9.83
N ALA A 232 12.16 -18.53 -9.45
CA ALA A 232 11.46 -19.18 -8.35
C ALA A 232 11.01 -20.58 -8.78
N LEU A 233 11.13 -21.57 -7.89
CA LEU A 233 10.58 -22.90 -8.12
C LEU A 233 9.04 -22.83 -8.19
N THR A 234 8.43 -23.67 -9.02
CA THR A 234 6.97 -23.83 -9.02
C THR A 234 6.49 -24.29 -7.64
N LEU A 235 5.40 -23.71 -7.15
CA LEU A 235 4.78 -24.10 -5.87
C LEU A 235 4.31 -25.55 -5.90
N ASN A 236 4.42 -26.22 -4.76
CA ASN A 236 4.01 -27.61 -4.62
C ASN A 236 2.52 -27.80 -4.92
N ALA A 237 2.22 -28.78 -5.78
CA ALA A 237 0.86 -29.24 -6.07
C ALA A 237 0.61 -30.67 -5.60
N PHE A 238 1.58 -31.33 -4.95
CA PHE A 238 1.40 -32.66 -4.40
C PHE A 238 0.71 -32.63 -3.04
N THR A 239 0.09 -33.74 -2.68
CA THR A 239 -0.51 -33.97 -1.36
C THR A 239 -0.12 -35.34 -0.82
N LEU A 240 -0.02 -35.50 0.50
CA LEU A 240 0.15 -36.81 1.15
C LEU A 240 -0.80 -36.89 2.35
N ALA A 241 -1.72 -37.86 2.32
CA ALA A 241 -2.76 -38.00 3.36
C ALA A 241 -2.12 -38.25 4.73
N GLY A 242 -2.51 -37.44 5.73
CA GLY A 242 -1.95 -37.51 7.09
C GLY A 242 -0.60 -36.80 7.27
N TYR A 243 -0.11 -36.07 6.25
CA TYR A 243 1.15 -35.33 6.30
C TYR A 243 0.98 -33.89 5.79
N THR A 244 1.90 -33.01 6.21
CA THR A 244 2.07 -31.65 5.69
C THR A 244 3.35 -31.56 4.88
N PHE A 245 3.31 -30.84 3.77
CA PHE A 245 4.49 -30.56 2.95
C PHE A 245 5.41 -29.58 3.69
N THR A 246 6.69 -29.92 3.84
CA THR A 246 7.67 -29.08 4.57
C THR A 246 8.69 -28.41 3.65
N GLY A 247 8.77 -28.82 2.39
CA GLY A 247 9.68 -28.28 1.39
C GLY A 247 10.22 -29.32 0.42
N TRP A 248 11.19 -28.92 -0.37
CA TRP A 248 11.86 -29.74 -1.36
C TRP A 248 13.26 -30.13 -0.88
N ASN A 249 13.76 -31.30 -1.28
CA ASN A 249 15.14 -31.71 -1.04
C ASN A 249 15.77 -32.34 -2.27
N THR A 250 17.10 -32.20 -2.44
CA THR A 250 17.82 -32.84 -3.55
C THR A 250 17.97 -34.35 -3.39
N VAL A 251 17.65 -34.90 -2.21
CA VAL A 251 17.68 -36.33 -1.91
C VAL A 251 16.34 -36.73 -1.29
N ALA A 252 15.78 -37.86 -1.71
CA ALA A 252 14.48 -38.37 -1.26
C ALA A 252 14.35 -38.44 0.27
N GLU A 253 15.39 -38.95 0.95
CA GLU A 253 15.45 -39.12 2.41
C GLU A 253 15.77 -37.84 3.20
N GLY A 254 15.79 -36.66 2.54
CA GLY A 254 15.98 -35.38 3.23
C GLY A 254 17.42 -35.00 3.61
N GLY A 255 18.41 -35.87 3.37
CA GLY A 255 19.82 -35.62 3.68
C GLY A 255 20.57 -34.67 2.72
N GLY A 256 19.90 -34.19 1.67
CA GLY A 256 20.46 -33.28 0.67
C GLY A 256 20.25 -31.80 1.02
N THR A 257 20.32 -30.95 -0.02
CA THR A 257 20.05 -29.52 0.14
C THR A 257 18.55 -29.28 0.17
N ALA A 258 18.07 -28.59 1.20
CA ALA A 258 16.66 -28.23 1.35
C ALA A 258 16.33 -26.90 0.66
N TYR A 259 15.15 -26.83 0.07
CA TYR A 259 14.56 -25.63 -0.52
C TYR A 259 13.14 -25.44 0.02
N ALA A 260 12.80 -24.22 0.42
CA ALA A 260 11.42 -23.88 0.74
C ALA A 260 10.54 -23.94 -0.52
N ASP A 261 9.22 -24.04 -0.33
CA ASP A 261 8.31 -23.93 -1.45
C ASP A 261 8.42 -22.57 -2.14
N GLY A 262 8.44 -22.54 -3.47
CA GLY A 262 8.61 -21.28 -4.21
C GLY A 262 10.00 -20.63 -4.10
N ALA A 263 11.00 -21.32 -3.54
CA ALA A 263 12.33 -20.73 -3.35
C ALA A 263 12.99 -20.32 -4.67
N LEU A 264 13.79 -19.25 -4.64
CA LEU A 264 14.65 -18.87 -5.76
C LEU A 264 15.75 -19.93 -5.96
N TYR A 265 15.77 -20.53 -7.15
CA TYR A 265 16.78 -21.49 -7.59
C TYR A 265 17.54 -20.94 -8.79
N ASN A 266 18.85 -21.22 -8.86
CA ASN A 266 19.69 -20.85 -10.00
C ASN A 266 19.85 -22.06 -10.91
N PHE A 267 19.16 -22.05 -12.05
CA PHE A 267 19.15 -23.10 -13.06
C PHE A 267 20.51 -23.14 -13.76
N VAL A 268 21.39 -24.02 -13.26
CA VAL A 268 22.75 -24.25 -13.77
C VAL A 268 23.04 -25.72 -14.12
N ALA A 269 22.13 -26.62 -13.75
CA ALA A 269 22.16 -28.04 -14.04
C ALA A 269 20.74 -28.60 -13.95
N ASN A 270 20.51 -29.74 -14.59
CA ASN A 270 19.26 -30.49 -14.38
C ASN A 270 19.26 -31.07 -12.96
N LEU A 271 18.10 -31.06 -12.30
CA LEU A 271 17.97 -31.48 -10.90
C LEU A 271 16.60 -32.12 -10.67
N THR A 272 16.55 -33.16 -9.83
CA THR A 272 15.29 -33.68 -9.28
C THR A 272 15.16 -33.20 -7.84
N LEU A 273 13.99 -32.65 -7.50
CA LEU A 273 13.62 -32.26 -6.14
C LEU A 273 12.54 -33.19 -5.61
N TYR A 274 12.73 -33.68 -4.40
CA TYR A 274 11.85 -34.62 -3.71
C TYR A 274 11.08 -33.88 -2.62
N ALA A 275 9.76 -33.99 -2.65
CA ALA A 275 8.91 -33.44 -1.61
C ALA A 275 9.25 -34.04 -0.24
N GLN A 276 9.26 -33.21 0.79
CA GLN A 276 9.47 -33.61 2.16
C GLN A 276 8.18 -33.42 2.95
N TRP A 277 7.88 -34.38 3.82
CA TRP A 277 6.59 -34.51 4.47
C TRP A 277 6.78 -34.67 5.99
N ALA A 278 5.95 -33.98 6.78
CA ALA A 278 5.88 -34.16 8.23
C ALA A 278 4.49 -34.68 8.63
N VAL A 279 4.43 -35.68 9.50
CA VAL A 279 3.17 -36.28 9.98
C VAL A 279 2.30 -35.21 10.64
N VAL A 280 1.01 -35.18 10.30
CA VAL A 280 0.00 -34.40 11.01
C VAL A 280 -0.36 -35.16 12.29
N VAL A 281 -0.02 -34.58 13.45
CA VAL A 281 -0.39 -35.14 14.75
C VAL A 281 -1.66 -34.45 15.24
N ASN A 282 -2.73 -35.23 15.43
CA ASN A 282 -3.97 -34.72 16.01
C ASN A 282 -3.93 -34.85 17.54
N HIS A 283 -4.50 -33.86 18.22
CA HIS A 283 -4.66 -33.83 19.66
C HIS A 283 -6.13 -33.72 20.05
N THR A 284 -6.48 -34.20 21.24
CA THR A 284 -7.86 -34.31 21.72
C THR A 284 -8.11 -33.40 22.92
N VAL A 285 -9.17 -32.60 22.86
CA VAL A 285 -9.75 -31.87 24.00
C VAL A 285 -10.96 -32.65 24.51
N THR A 286 -10.96 -32.98 25.80
CA THR A 286 -12.09 -33.61 26.48
C THR A 286 -12.79 -32.57 27.37
N PHE A 287 -14.09 -32.35 27.13
CA PHE A 287 -14.90 -31.43 27.93
C PHE A 287 -15.60 -32.15 29.09
N LEU A 288 -15.47 -31.61 30.30
CA LEU A 288 -16.00 -32.18 31.53
C LEU A 288 -16.95 -31.17 32.19
N ALA A 289 -18.17 -31.60 32.51
CA ALA A 289 -19.23 -30.74 33.05
C ALA A 289 -18.94 -30.19 34.46
N ASN A 290 -17.99 -30.81 35.17
CA ASN A 290 -17.78 -30.59 36.60
C ASN A 290 -19.10 -30.86 37.37
N ASP A 291 -19.56 -29.94 38.22
CA ASP A 291 -20.86 -30.00 38.90
C ASP A 291 -22.08 -29.79 37.97
N GLY A 292 -21.87 -29.54 36.67
CA GLY A 292 -22.93 -29.41 35.68
C GLY A 292 -23.47 -30.76 35.19
N VAL A 293 -24.50 -30.71 34.35
CA VAL A 293 -25.09 -31.87 33.69
C VAL A 293 -25.15 -31.69 32.17
N GLY A 294 -25.12 -32.80 31.43
CA GLY A 294 -25.14 -32.85 29.96
C GLY A 294 -23.99 -33.71 29.40
N THR A 295 -23.83 -33.72 28.08
CA THR A 295 -22.73 -34.42 27.39
C THR A 295 -22.16 -33.55 26.26
N MET A 296 -20.86 -33.69 26.01
CA MET A 296 -20.15 -33.07 24.89
C MET A 296 -19.19 -34.09 24.27
N ALA A 297 -19.12 -34.14 22.94
CA ALA A 297 -18.15 -34.99 22.25
C ALA A 297 -16.72 -34.45 22.45
N PRO A 298 -15.69 -35.32 22.59
CA PRO A 298 -14.30 -34.88 22.52
C PRO A 298 -14.02 -34.19 21.19
N GLN A 299 -13.25 -33.11 21.23
CA GLN A 299 -12.88 -32.35 20.04
C GLN A 299 -11.46 -32.72 19.63
N VAL A 300 -11.25 -33.02 18.35
CA VAL A 300 -9.95 -33.42 17.80
C VAL A 300 -9.52 -32.44 16.72
N ALA A 301 -8.29 -31.92 16.80
CA ALA A 301 -7.68 -31.10 15.76
C ALA A 301 -6.15 -31.19 15.83
N SER A 302 -5.47 -30.77 14.75
CA SER A 302 -4.00 -30.71 14.61
C SER A 302 -3.48 -29.29 14.42
N VAL A 303 -4.38 -28.30 14.44
CA VAL A 303 -4.08 -26.88 14.25
C VAL A 303 -4.93 -26.04 15.20
N PRO A 304 -4.55 -24.78 15.47
CA PRO A 304 -5.33 -23.89 16.30
C PRO A 304 -6.79 -23.79 15.85
N THR A 305 -7.72 -24.22 16.70
CA THR A 305 -9.15 -24.31 16.40
C THR A 305 -9.95 -23.77 17.59
N ALA A 306 -11.06 -23.09 17.31
CA ALA A 306 -11.99 -22.65 18.35
C ALA A 306 -12.58 -23.86 19.08
N LEU A 307 -12.63 -23.80 20.41
CA LEU A 307 -13.26 -24.82 21.24
C LEU A 307 -14.77 -24.88 20.95
N THR A 308 -15.35 -26.07 20.96
CA THR A 308 -16.81 -26.24 20.88
C THR A 308 -17.49 -25.48 22.02
N LEU A 309 -18.56 -24.73 21.69
CA LEU A 309 -19.34 -23.98 22.69
C LEU A 309 -19.94 -24.90 23.75
N ASN A 310 -20.03 -24.40 24.98
CA ASN A 310 -20.56 -25.16 26.10
C ASN A 310 -22.01 -25.61 25.86
N ALA A 311 -22.26 -26.92 26.06
CA ALA A 311 -23.59 -27.52 26.03
C ALA A 311 -24.05 -28.01 27.43
N PHE A 312 -23.23 -27.89 28.47
CA PHE A 312 -23.60 -28.26 29.83
C PHE A 312 -24.53 -27.21 30.45
N THR A 313 -25.32 -27.64 31.43
CA THR A 313 -26.19 -26.77 32.23
C THR A 313 -26.03 -27.04 33.72
N ARG A 314 -26.30 -26.03 34.57
CA ARG A 314 -26.32 -26.17 36.03
C ARG A 314 -27.40 -25.26 36.63
N SER A 315 -28.41 -25.86 37.27
CA SER A 315 -29.55 -25.10 37.83
C SER A 315 -29.08 -24.10 38.90
N GLY A 316 -29.47 -22.84 38.78
CA GLY A 316 -29.08 -21.75 39.69
C GLY A 316 -27.67 -21.19 39.46
N TYR A 317 -26.99 -21.56 38.37
CA TYR A 317 -25.64 -21.08 38.05
C TYR A 317 -25.54 -20.65 36.57
N SER A 318 -24.62 -19.73 36.28
CA SER A 318 -24.20 -19.34 34.94
C SER A 318 -22.82 -19.91 34.62
N PHE A 319 -22.65 -20.45 33.41
CA PHE A 319 -21.35 -20.88 32.90
C PHE A 319 -20.41 -19.67 32.73
N THR A 320 -19.17 -19.77 33.22
CA THR A 320 -18.18 -18.68 33.15
C THR A 320 -17.00 -18.98 32.25
N GLY A 321 -16.82 -20.23 31.83
CA GLY A 321 -15.73 -20.66 30.96
C GLY A 321 -15.19 -22.03 31.32
N TRP A 322 -14.09 -22.39 30.69
CA TRP A 322 -13.38 -23.65 30.88
C TRP A 322 -12.12 -23.45 31.71
N ASN A 323 -11.69 -24.46 32.46
CA ASN A 323 -10.43 -24.45 33.18
C ASN A 323 -9.69 -25.79 33.06
N THR A 324 -8.36 -25.79 33.07
CA THR A 324 -7.56 -27.03 33.01
C THR A 324 -7.62 -27.85 34.31
N LEU A 325 -8.11 -27.28 35.40
CA LEU A 325 -8.33 -27.95 36.68
C LEU A 325 -9.77 -27.75 37.14
N ALA A 326 -10.37 -28.81 37.71
CA ALA A 326 -11.76 -28.79 38.17
C ALA A 326 -12.06 -27.70 39.22
N ASN A 327 -11.07 -27.39 40.08
CA ASN A 327 -11.16 -26.38 41.13
C ASN A 327 -10.97 -24.92 40.63
N GLY A 328 -10.78 -24.72 39.32
CA GLY A 328 -10.63 -23.39 38.72
C GLY A 328 -9.24 -22.76 38.89
N THR A 329 -8.25 -23.43 39.51
CA THR A 329 -6.91 -22.85 39.72
C THR A 329 -5.96 -23.03 38.55
N GLY A 330 -6.41 -23.72 37.48
CA GLY A 330 -5.64 -23.92 36.26
C GLY A 330 -5.79 -22.75 35.28
N THR A 331 -5.40 -23.00 34.04
CA THR A 331 -5.53 -22.00 32.96
C THR A 331 -6.99 -21.89 32.53
N ALA A 332 -7.51 -20.66 32.54
CA ALA A 332 -8.88 -20.37 32.12
C ALA A 332 -8.96 -20.13 30.60
N PHE A 333 -10.03 -20.63 29.99
CA PHE A 333 -10.39 -20.38 28.59
C PHE A 333 -11.83 -19.88 28.52
N ALA A 334 -12.07 -18.84 27.74
CA ALA A 334 -13.42 -18.39 27.43
C ALA A 334 -14.16 -19.45 26.59
N ASP A 335 -15.49 -19.39 26.57
CA ASP A 335 -16.27 -20.24 25.67
C ASP A 335 -15.94 -19.91 24.21
N GLY A 336 -15.70 -20.91 23.39
CA GLY A 336 -15.30 -20.70 21.99
C GLY A 336 -13.86 -20.20 21.79
N ALA A 337 -13.02 -20.15 22.83
CA ALA A 337 -11.63 -19.71 22.69
C ALA A 337 -10.83 -20.60 21.72
N VAL A 338 -9.86 -20.03 21.00
CA VAL A 338 -8.95 -20.79 20.13
C VAL A 338 -7.93 -21.54 20.98
N TYR A 339 -7.92 -22.87 20.88
CA TYR A 339 -6.90 -23.73 21.48
C TYR A 339 -5.92 -24.20 20.42
N SER A 340 -4.63 -24.29 20.74
CA SER A 340 -3.56 -24.60 19.77
C SER A 340 -3.50 -26.07 19.34
N PHE A 341 -4.13 -26.98 20.10
CA PHE A 341 -4.03 -28.43 19.89
C PHE A 341 -2.57 -28.91 19.84
N ALA A 342 -1.73 -28.45 20.77
CA ALA A 342 -0.33 -28.89 20.89
C ALA A 342 -0.16 -30.16 21.75
N ALA A 343 -1.19 -30.52 22.51
CA ALA A 343 -1.27 -31.71 23.35
C ALA A 343 -2.73 -32.02 23.69
N ASP A 344 -3.00 -33.26 24.07
CA ASP A 344 -4.29 -33.67 24.61
C ASP A 344 -4.54 -32.98 25.95
N ILE A 345 -5.79 -32.58 26.21
CA ILE A 345 -6.15 -31.86 27.44
C ILE A 345 -7.58 -32.15 27.87
N SER A 346 -7.84 -32.04 29.17
CA SER A 346 -9.20 -32.03 29.72
C SER A 346 -9.55 -30.64 30.23
N LEU A 347 -10.75 -30.15 29.88
CA LEU A 347 -11.26 -28.85 30.26
C LEU A 347 -12.52 -29.01 31.11
N TYR A 348 -12.54 -28.38 32.28
CA TYR A 348 -13.61 -28.46 33.27
C TYR A 348 -14.45 -27.20 33.25
N ALA A 349 -15.76 -27.34 33.10
CA ALA A 349 -16.69 -26.22 33.14
C ALA A 349 -16.66 -25.51 34.50
N GLN A 350 -16.61 -24.18 34.45
CA GLN A 350 -16.65 -23.30 35.62
C GLN A 350 -17.99 -22.59 35.68
N TRP A 351 -18.49 -22.41 36.90
CA TRP A 351 -19.85 -21.96 37.17
C TRP A 351 -19.84 -20.86 38.23
N THR A 352 -20.72 -19.87 38.09
CA THR A 352 -20.97 -18.85 39.10
C THR A 352 -22.44 -18.84 39.47
N VAL A 353 -22.75 -18.76 40.76
CA VAL A 353 -24.13 -18.82 41.25
C VAL A 353 -24.91 -17.59 40.75
N VAL A 354 -26.13 -17.81 40.26
CA VAL A 354 -27.05 -16.74 39.89
C VAL A 354 -27.88 -16.41 41.11
N VAL A 355 -27.60 -15.27 41.75
CA VAL A 355 -28.35 -14.81 42.93
C VAL A 355 -29.61 -14.09 42.45
N VAL A 356 -30.78 -14.66 42.74
CA VAL A 356 -32.07 -13.96 42.61
C VAL A 356 -32.44 -13.32 43.94
N THR A 357 -32.43 -11.99 44.00
CA THR A 357 -32.89 -11.24 45.19
C THR A 357 -34.40 -11.04 45.12
N SER A 358 -35.12 -11.42 46.17
CA SER A 358 -36.55 -11.12 46.34
C SER A 358 -36.73 -9.99 47.35
N HIS A 359 -37.80 -9.22 47.19
CA HIS A 359 -38.17 -8.12 48.08
C HIS A 359 -39.62 -8.27 48.56
N THR A 360 -39.96 -7.61 49.67
CA THR A 360 -41.22 -7.76 50.40
C THR A 360 -42.02 -6.46 50.38
N VAL A 361 -43.30 -6.54 50.01
CA VAL A 361 -44.29 -5.47 50.18
C VAL A 361 -45.17 -5.78 51.39
N THR A 362 -45.23 -4.87 52.35
CA THR A 362 -46.10 -4.95 53.52
C THR A 362 -47.29 -4.01 53.37
N PHE A 363 -48.50 -4.49 53.62
CA PHE A 363 -49.73 -3.71 53.47
C PHE A 363 -50.27 -3.23 54.83
N MET A 364 -50.59 -1.94 54.92
CA MET A 364 -51.07 -1.28 56.14
C MET A 364 -52.48 -0.71 55.93
N ALA A 365 -53.40 -0.99 56.85
CA ALA A 365 -54.81 -0.62 56.74
C ALA A 365 -55.09 0.90 56.82
N ASN A 366 -54.15 1.67 57.38
CA ASN A 366 -54.20 3.14 57.47
C ASN A 366 -55.54 3.69 57.99
N GLY A 367 -55.90 3.31 59.21
CA GLY A 367 -57.19 3.66 59.83
C GLY A 367 -58.31 2.65 59.56
N GLY A 368 -58.18 1.80 58.54
CA GLY A 368 -59.06 0.65 58.29
C GLY A 368 -58.85 -0.52 59.26
N THR A 369 -59.72 -1.52 59.15
CA THR A 369 -59.71 -2.78 59.90
C THR A 369 -59.50 -3.99 58.97
N GLY A 370 -59.01 -5.11 59.50
CA GLY A 370 -58.68 -6.33 58.74
C GLY A 370 -57.19 -6.69 58.81
N THR A 371 -56.78 -7.73 58.09
CA THR A 371 -55.37 -8.18 58.00
C THR A 371 -55.01 -8.57 56.56
N MET A 372 -53.75 -8.34 56.17
CA MET A 372 -53.17 -8.79 54.90
C MET A 372 -51.77 -9.32 55.15
N ALA A 373 -51.42 -10.45 54.52
CA ALA A 373 -50.06 -10.98 54.57
C ALA A 373 -49.10 -10.11 53.73
N PRO A 374 -47.84 -9.93 54.16
CA PRO A 374 -46.81 -9.37 53.30
C PRO A 374 -46.64 -10.19 52.03
N GLN A 375 -46.41 -9.53 50.91
CA GLN A 375 -46.21 -10.15 49.61
C GLN A 375 -44.72 -10.13 49.26
N VAL A 376 -44.17 -11.27 48.84
CA VAL A 376 -42.75 -11.40 48.46
C VAL A 376 -42.64 -11.78 46.98
N SER A 377 -41.76 -11.12 46.24
CA SER A 377 -41.46 -11.48 44.84
C SER A 377 -40.04 -11.05 44.45
N SER A 378 -39.43 -11.79 43.51
CA SER A 378 -38.16 -11.44 42.85
C SER A 378 -38.35 -10.89 41.43
N VAL A 379 -39.61 -10.78 40.99
CA VAL A 379 -40.01 -10.26 39.67
C VAL A 379 -41.22 -9.35 39.79
N PRO A 380 -41.49 -8.48 38.79
CA PRO A 380 -42.71 -7.69 38.78
C PRO A 380 -43.97 -8.57 38.87
N ALA A 381 -44.85 -8.28 39.82
CA ALA A 381 -46.08 -9.04 40.07
C ALA A 381 -47.22 -8.11 40.49
N ALA A 382 -48.47 -8.53 40.25
CA ALA A 382 -49.64 -7.78 40.71
C ALA A 382 -49.70 -7.75 42.25
N LEU A 383 -49.96 -6.59 42.83
CA LEU A 383 -50.16 -6.45 44.27
C LEU A 383 -51.38 -7.26 44.73
N THR A 384 -51.30 -7.90 45.89
CA THR A 384 -52.44 -8.58 46.51
C THR A 384 -53.64 -7.64 46.63
N ILE A 385 -54.82 -8.10 46.23
CA ILE A 385 -56.06 -7.32 46.28
C ILE A 385 -56.39 -6.95 47.72
N ASN A 386 -56.78 -5.68 47.93
CA ASN A 386 -57.12 -5.15 49.25
C ASN A 386 -58.19 -6.00 49.96
N ALA A 387 -57.88 -6.38 51.21
CA ALA A 387 -58.81 -7.06 52.11
C ALA A 387 -59.17 -6.23 53.35
N PHE A 388 -58.63 -5.00 53.48
CA PHE A 388 -59.02 -4.09 54.55
C PHE A 388 -60.39 -3.45 54.29
N ALA A 389 -61.05 -3.00 55.35
CA ALA A 389 -62.32 -2.27 55.29
C ALA A 389 -62.33 -1.08 56.26
N LEU A 390 -62.95 0.04 55.87
CA LEU A 390 -63.18 1.21 56.71
C LEU A 390 -64.64 1.65 56.59
N THR A 391 -65.41 1.56 57.68
CA THR A 391 -66.85 1.85 57.69
C THR A 391 -67.14 3.29 57.24
N GLY A 392 -68.00 3.44 56.23
CA GLY A 392 -68.35 4.74 55.66
C GLY A 392 -67.37 5.27 54.61
N TYR A 393 -66.37 4.48 54.21
CA TYR A 393 -65.37 4.85 53.20
C TYR A 393 -65.19 3.77 52.13
N ASN A 394 -64.82 4.18 50.92
CA ASN A 394 -64.42 3.30 49.82
C ASN A 394 -62.89 3.27 49.69
N PHE A 395 -62.32 2.08 49.49
CA PHE A 395 -60.90 1.92 49.17
C PHE A 395 -60.60 2.51 47.79
N VAL A 396 -59.58 3.35 47.70
CA VAL A 396 -59.20 4.07 46.47
C VAL A 396 -57.94 3.48 45.84
N GLY A 397 -57.04 2.93 46.66
CA GLY A 397 -55.76 2.41 46.23
C GLY A 397 -54.74 2.38 47.36
N TRP A 398 -53.51 2.02 47.01
CA TRP A 398 -52.36 1.99 47.90
C TRP A 398 -51.51 3.25 47.72
N ASN A 399 -50.85 3.72 48.78
CA ASN A 399 -49.87 4.81 48.71
C ASN A 399 -48.61 4.46 49.50
N THR A 400 -47.45 4.93 49.05
CA THR A 400 -46.18 4.73 49.79
C THR A 400 -46.10 5.52 51.09
N VAL A 401 -47.00 6.48 51.30
CA VAL A 401 -47.06 7.34 52.50
C VAL A 401 -48.50 7.33 53.06
N PRO A 402 -48.69 7.26 54.40
CA PRO A 402 -50.03 7.20 55.02
C PRO A 402 -50.95 8.36 54.63
N THR A 403 -50.38 9.56 54.45
CA THR A 403 -51.12 10.80 54.15
C THR A 403 -51.58 10.92 52.69
N GLY A 404 -51.22 9.96 51.83
CA GLY A 404 -51.62 9.96 50.41
C GLY A 404 -50.75 10.82 49.49
N VAL A 405 -49.72 11.51 50.01
CA VAL A 405 -48.82 12.38 49.22
C VAL A 405 -47.71 11.62 48.49
N GLY A 406 -47.56 10.32 48.74
CA GLY A 406 -46.58 9.47 48.07
C GLY A 406 -47.10 8.93 46.73
N THR A 407 -46.42 7.92 46.20
CA THR A 407 -46.78 7.27 44.93
C THR A 407 -48.02 6.41 45.12
N THR A 408 -49.03 6.62 44.30
CA THR A 408 -50.30 5.86 44.32
C THR A 408 -50.23 4.64 43.42
N TYR A 409 -50.75 3.51 43.91
CA TYR A 409 -50.93 2.27 43.15
C TYR A 409 -52.39 1.84 43.20
N ALA A 410 -52.95 1.47 42.05
CA ALA A 410 -54.28 0.89 41.98
C ALA A 410 -54.32 -0.49 42.67
N ASN A 411 -55.52 -0.92 43.08
CA ASN A 411 -55.73 -2.28 43.59
C ASN A 411 -55.34 -3.31 42.51
N GLY A 412 -54.42 -4.24 42.81
CA GLY A 412 -53.95 -5.22 41.82
C GLY A 412 -52.92 -4.71 40.81
N ALA A 413 -52.37 -3.50 40.98
CA ALA A 413 -51.36 -2.96 40.07
C ALA A 413 -50.09 -3.83 40.04
N ILE A 414 -49.42 -3.91 38.87
CA ILE A 414 -48.11 -4.56 38.75
C ILE A 414 -47.07 -3.70 39.50
N TYR A 415 -46.39 -4.32 40.46
CA TYR A 415 -45.33 -3.72 41.25
C TYR A 415 -44.02 -4.44 40.98
N SER A 416 -42.90 -3.71 40.88
CA SER A 416 -41.62 -4.24 40.40
C SER A 416 -40.78 -4.98 41.43
N PHE A 417 -41.11 -4.89 42.73
CA PHE A 417 -40.37 -5.53 43.84
C PHE A 417 -38.86 -5.26 43.77
N ALA A 418 -38.47 -3.99 43.53
CA ALA A 418 -37.08 -3.56 43.45
C ALA A 418 -36.40 -3.33 44.83
N ALA A 419 -37.21 -3.17 45.88
CA ALA A 419 -36.80 -3.00 47.27
C ALA A 419 -37.98 -3.37 48.19
N ASP A 420 -37.71 -3.61 49.47
CA ASP A 420 -38.77 -3.76 50.47
C ASP A 420 -39.57 -2.47 50.60
N MET A 421 -40.90 -2.57 50.74
CA MET A 421 -41.81 -1.44 50.72
C MET A 421 -42.99 -1.62 51.68
N VAL A 422 -43.50 -0.51 52.22
CA VAL A 422 -44.76 -0.48 52.96
C VAL A 422 -45.78 0.34 52.19
N LEU A 423 -46.95 -0.24 51.94
CA LEU A 423 -48.07 0.41 51.24
C LEU A 423 -49.24 0.62 52.18
N TYR A 424 -49.78 1.84 52.21
CA TYR A 424 -50.86 2.27 53.07
C TYR A 424 -52.15 2.41 52.27
N ALA A 425 -53.22 1.78 52.73
CA ALA A 425 -54.55 1.91 52.12
C ALA A 425 -55.02 3.37 52.14
N GLN A 426 -55.64 3.81 51.05
CA GLN A 426 -56.23 5.15 50.93
C GLN A 426 -57.74 5.04 50.77
N TRP A 427 -58.45 5.95 51.42
CA TRP A 427 -59.89 5.85 51.64
C TRP A 427 -60.59 7.18 51.31
N ASN A 428 -61.72 7.10 50.59
CA ASN A 428 -62.60 8.25 50.34
C ASN A 428 -63.94 8.06 51.04
N LEU A 429 -64.47 9.10 51.68
CA LEU A 429 -65.75 9.06 52.36
C LEU A 429 -66.90 8.76 51.38
N VAL A 430 -67.81 7.88 51.76
CA VAL A 430 -69.02 7.59 50.99
C VAL A 430 -70.01 8.75 51.16
N VAL A 431 -70.15 9.59 50.13
CA VAL A 431 -71.17 10.66 50.08
C VAL A 431 -72.36 10.13 49.26
N VAL A 432 -73.58 10.16 49.82
CA VAL A 432 -74.81 9.70 49.13
C VAL A 432 -75.55 10.91 48.52
N PRO A 433 -75.65 11.08 47.19
CA PRO A 433 -76.44 12.16 46.56
C PRO A 433 -77.84 11.69 46.10
N PRO A 434 -78.82 12.61 45.90
CA PRO A 434 -80.17 12.28 45.42
C PRO A 434 -80.23 12.04 43.90
N VAL A 435 -81.24 11.25 43.51
CA VAL A 435 -81.49 10.61 42.20
C VAL A 435 -81.73 11.59 41.04
N TYR A 436 -81.14 11.31 39.86
CA TYR A 436 -81.55 11.85 38.55
C TYR A 436 -81.32 10.82 37.41
N VAL A 437 -82.25 10.76 36.45
CA VAL A 437 -82.32 9.84 35.28
C VAL A 437 -82.45 10.68 34.00
N PRO A 438 -81.68 10.43 32.91
CA PRO A 438 -82.28 10.18 31.57
C PRO A 438 -81.35 9.29 30.65
N PRO A 439 -81.57 9.13 29.33
CA PRO A 439 -82.20 7.94 28.73
C PRO A 439 -81.31 7.12 27.76
N VAL A 440 -81.91 6.03 27.29
CA VAL A 440 -81.46 4.89 26.46
C VAL A 440 -80.70 5.24 25.17
N TYR A 441 -79.57 4.54 24.93
CA TYR A 441 -78.88 4.42 23.63
C TYR A 441 -78.63 2.95 23.28
N VAL A 442 -78.90 2.58 22.02
CA VAL A 442 -78.83 1.22 21.45
C VAL A 442 -77.44 0.98 20.84
N PRO A 443 -76.77 -0.16 21.08
CA PRO A 443 -75.40 -0.39 20.60
C PRO A 443 -75.39 -0.85 19.12
N PRO A 444 -74.41 -0.43 18.29
CA PRO A 444 -74.12 -1.09 17.03
C PRO A 444 -73.22 -2.32 17.23
N VAL A 445 -73.39 -3.28 16.32
CA VAL A 445 -72.70 -4.55 16.19
C VAL A 445 -71.17 -4.38 16.09
N THR A 446 -70.43 -5.12 16.91
CA THR A 446 -68.99 -5.30 16.82
C THR A 446 -68.63 -6.19 15.62
N VAL A 447 -67.94 -5.62 14.63
CA VAL A 447 -67.12 -6.40 13.68
C VAL A 447 -65.72 -6.51 14.28
N THR A 448 -65.24 -7.73 14.44
CA THR A 448 -63.88 -8.08 14.89
C THR A 448 -62.87 -7.74 13.79
N PRO A 449 -61.90 -6.83 14.00
CA PRO A 449 -60.68 -6.81 13.22
C PRO A 449 -59.70 -7.82 13.83
N ALA A 450 -59.06 -8.60 12.96
CA ALA A 450 -57.92 -9.45 13.31
C ALA A 450 -56.82 -8.64 14.04
N PRO A 451 -56.05 -9.25 14.95
CA PRO A 451 -55.03 -8.54 15.72
C PRO A 451 -53.99 -7.91 14.78
N PRO A 452 -53.56 -6.65 15.00
CA PRO A 452 -52.34 -6.16 14.39
C PRO A 452 -51.18 -6.99 14.95
N ALA A 453 -50.29 -7.41 14.06
CA ALA A 453 -49.02 -8.01 14.45
C ALA A 453 -48.31 -7.15 15.49
N ALA A 454 -47.70 -7.81 16.47
CA ALA A 454 -46.92 -7.19 17.52
C ALA A 454 -45.93 -6.15 16.95
N PRO A 455 -45.69 -5.01 17.62
CA PRO A 455 -44.61 -4.13 17.24
C PRO A 455 -43.30 -4.92 17.29
N PRO A 456 -42.39 -4.79 16.30
CA PRO A 456 -41.06 -5.35 16.47
C PRO A 456 -40.44 -4.70 17.71
N ALA A 457 -39.79 -5.53 18.52
CA ALA A 457 -39.01 -5.11 19.67
C ALA A 457 -38.07 -3.96 19.28
N PRO A 458 -37.75 -3.02 20.19
CA PRO A 458 -36.77 -1.98 19.90
C PRO A 458 -35.44 -2.66 19.56
N ILE A 459 -35.02 -2.52 18.31
CA ILE A 459 -33.79 -3.08 17.78
C ILE A 459 -32.66 -2.28 18.44
N ALA A 460 -31.88 -2.95 19.28
CA ALA A 460 -30.80 -2.31 20.04
C ALA A 460 -29.76 -1.68 19.09
N GLN A 461 -29.32 -0.46 19.39
CA GLN A 461 -28.16 0.15 18.73
C GLN A 461 -26.93 -0.72 18.96
N THR A 462 -26.22 -0.97 17.86
CA THR A 462 -25.11 -1.92 17.73
C THR A 462 -23.76 -1.28 18.11
N PRO A 463 -22.76 -2.06 18.56
CA PRO A 463 -21.39 -1.59 18.64
C PRO A 463 -20.85 -1.30 17.22
N ALA A 464 -20.03 -0.25 17.09
CA ALA A 464 -19.55 0.26 15.80
C ALA A 464 -18.80 -0.81 14.97
N LEU A 465 -19.03 -0.81 13.65
CA LEU A 465 -18.19 -1.51 12.68
C LEU A 465 -16.96 -0.65 12.39
N VAL A 466 -15.78 -1.13 12.75
CA VAL A 466 -14.51 -0.41 12.56
C VAL A 466 -13.80 -1.00 11.35
N LEU A 467 -13.47 -0.14 10.40
CA LEU A 467 -12.61 -0.45 9.26
C LEU A 467 -11.21 0.07 9.54
N THR A 468 -10.19 -0.73 9.24
CA THR A 468 -8.78 -0.32 9.25
C THR A 468 -8.10 -0.72 7.95
N ALA A 469 -7.16 0.10 7.47
CA ALA A 469 -6.35 -0.17 6.29
C ALA A 469 -4.87 -0.24 6.67
N VAL A 470 -4.15 -1.25 6.18
CA VAL A 470 -2.71 -1.37 6.37
C VAL A 470 -2.04 -1.75 5.04
N PRO A 471 -1.04 -0.97 4.55
CA PRO A 471 -0.63 0.36 5.02
C PRO A 471 -1.58 1.49 4.55
N THR A 472 -1.59 2.64 5.22
CA THR A 472 -2.38 3.84 4.84
C THR A 472 -1.68 4.74 3.81
N GLN A 473 -0.44 4.44 3.44
CA GLN A 473 0.30 5.09 2.37
C GLN A 473 0.93 4.02 1.47
N VAL A 474 0.64 4.07 0.17
CA VAL A 474 0.91 2.97 -0.77
C VAL A 474 1.50 3.52 -2.07
N PRO A 475 2.65 3.02 -2.56
CA PRO A 475 3.12 3.36 -3.90
C PRO A 475 2.16 2.87 -5.00
N LEU A 476 1.99 3.65 -6.07
CA LEU A 476 1.28 3.20 -7.28
C LEU A 476 1.87 1.88 -7.79
N GLY A 477 1.04 0.83 -7.84
CA GLY A 477 1.44 -0.54 -8.20
C GLY A 477 1.50 -1.53 -7.04
N ALA A 478 1.37 -1.08 -5.79
CA ALA A 478 1.18 -1.92 -4.60
C ALA A 478 -0.28 -1.89 -4.10
N PHE A 479 -0.59 -2.72 -3.09
CA PHE A 479 -1.94 -2.88 -2.54
C PHE A 479 -1.98 -2.57 -1.04
N ALA A 480 -3.10 -2.04 -0.56
CA ALA A 480 -3.45 -1.99 0.86
C ALA A 480 -4.50 -3.06 1.18
N ALA A 481 -4.37 -3.70 2.34
CA ALA A 481 -5.36 -4.66 2.82
C ALA A 481 -6.28 -3.98 3.84
N LEU A 482 -7.57 -4.25 3.72
CA LEU A 482 -8.61 -3.83 4.66
C LEU A 482 -8.88 -4.93 5.67
N SER A 483 -9.12 -4.52 6.91
CA SER A 483 -9.64 -5.40 7.96
C SER A 483 -10.80 -4.72 8.67
N THR A 484 -11.84 -5.50 8.97
CA THR A 484 -13.01 -5.03 9.71
C THR A 484 -13.11 -5.74 11.04
N VAL A 485 -13.29 -4.98 12.11
CA VAL A 485 -13.51 -5.49 13.48
C VAL A 485 -14.81 -4.89 14.02
N GLY A 486 -15.59 -5.70 14.72
CA GLY A 486 -16.87 -5.28 15.28
C GLY A 486 -18.05 -5.36 14.30
N GLY A 487 -19.17 -4.74 14.70
CA GLY A 487 -20.50 -5.01 14.13
C GLY A 487 -21.05 -6.37 14.53
N ILE A 488 -22.33 -6.42 14.93
CA ILE A 488 -23.04 -7.66 15.21
C ILE A 488 -23.87 -8.09 13.99
N GLY A 489 -24.04 -9.41 13.81
CA GLY A 489 -24.76 -10.01 12.69
C GLY A 489 -23.91 -10.88 11.76
N ASN A 490 -24.57 -11.79 11.05
CA ASN A 490 -23.98 -12.75 10.11
C ASN A 490 -23.97 -12.25 8.65
N GLY A 491 -24.43 -11.02 8.41
CA GLY A 491 -24.42 -10.40 7.09
C GLY A 491 -23.01 -10.30 6.49
N VAL A 492 -22.93 -10.48 5.17
CA VAL A 492 -21.68 -10.35 4.39
C VAL A 492 -21.13 -8.93 4.51
N VAL A 493 -19.81 -8.80 4.67
CA VAL A 493 -19.11 -7.52 4.64
C VAL A 493 -18.72 -7.20 3.20
N THR A 494 -19.10 -6.01 2.75
CA THR A 494 -18.78 -5.48 1.42
C THR A 494 -17.98 -4.20 1.56
N TYR A 495 -17.07 -3.95 0.62
CA TYR A 495 -16.21 -2.77 0.61
C TYR A 495 -16.57 -1.86 -0.57
N ALA A 496 -16.54 -0.56 -0.35
CA ALA A 496 -16.80 0.44 -1.39
C ALA A 496 -15.86 1.64 -1.25
N THR A 497 -15.35 2.11 -2.39
CA THR A 497 -14.58 3.36 -2.49
C THR A 497 -15.46 4.50 -2.97
N SER A 498 -15.38 5.66 -2.32
CA SER A 498 -16.03 6.90 -2.78
C SER A 498 -15.17 7.66 -3.80
N THR A 499 -13.95 7.19 -4.06
CA THR A 499 -12.97 7.79 -4.99
C THR A 499 -12.52 6.76 -6.05
N PRO A 500 -13.44 6.26 -6.91
CA PRO A 500 -13.12 5.21 -7.89
C PRO A 500 -12.12 5.67 -8.97
N ALA A 501 -11.94 6.98 -9.15
CA ALA A 501 -10.90 7.54 -10.01
C ALA A 501 -9.48 7.33 -9.46
N VAL A 502 -9.33 7.19 -8.13
CA VAL A 502 -8.04 7.06 -7.44
C VAL A 502 -7.70 5.61 -7.14
N CYS A 503 -8.68 4.75 -6.85
CA CYS A 503 -8.45 3.37 -6.46
C CYS A 503 -9.62 2.44 -6.81
N THR A 504 -9.35 1.14 -6.82
CA THR A 504 -10.36 0.06 -6.87
C THR A 504 -10.24 -0.81 -5.62
N VAL A 505 -11.37 -1.33 -5.12
CA VAL A 505 -11.41 -2.30 -4.01
C VAL A 505 -12.11 -3.58 -4.48
N ASP A 506 -11.55 -4.75 -4.13
CA ASP A 506 -12.15 -6.04 -4.47
C ASP A 506 -13.02 -6.62 -3.34
N GLY A 507 -13.69 -7.76 -3.62
CA GLY A 507 -14.55 -8.43 -2.65
C GLY A 507 -13.82 -9.05 -1.44
N TYR A 508 -12.49 -9.08 -1.46
CA TYR A 508 -11.64 -9.58 -0.37
C TYR A 508 -11.00 -8.45 0.46
N GLY A 509 -11.27 -7.18 0.11
CA GLY A 509 -10.75 -6.03 0.83
C GLY A 509 -9.33 -5.62 0.40
N LEU A 510 -8.89 -5.96 -0.80
CA LEU A 510 -7.64 -5.43 -1.37
C LEU A 510 -7.90 -4.14 -2.15
N VAL A 511 -7.18 -3.08 -1.81
CA VAL A 511 -7.29 -1.76 -2.43
C VAL A 511 -6.08 -1.51 -3.33
N LYS A 512 -6.32 -1.24 -4.61
CA LYS A 512 -5.31 -0.93 -5.63
C LYS A 512 -5.44 0.51 -6.10
N GLY A 513 -4.33 1.25 -6.15
CA GLY A 513 -4.27 2.60 -6.70
C GLY A 513 -4.30 2.61 -8.22
N VAL A 514 -5.12 3.48 -8.79
CA VAL A 514 -5.22 3.73 -10.24
C VAL A 514 -4.38 4.95 -10.63
N ILE A 515 -4.44 6.03 -9.85
CA ILE A 515 -3.60 7.23 -9.96
C ILE A 515 -3.15 7.69 -8.57
N ALA A 516 -2.19 8.62 -8.49
CA ALA A 516 -1.76 9.19 -7.22
C ALA A 516 -2.84 10.10 -6.65
N GLY A 517 -3.08 9.99 -5.34
CA GLY A 517 -4.15 10.72 -4.65
C GLY A 517 -4.68 9.97 -3.43
N THR A 518 -5.63 10.57 -2.73
CA THR A 518 -6.27 9.97 -1.56
C THR A 518 -7.46 9.11 -1.99
N CYS A 519 -7.44 7.85 -1.57
CA CYS A 519 -8.49 6.86 -1.77
C CYS A 519 -9.31 6.71 -0.48
N THR A 520 -10.61 6.95 -0.50
CA THR A 520 -11.48 6.85 0.68
C THR A 520 -12.38 5.61 0.58
N VAL A 521 -12.34 4.74 1.58
CA VAL A 521 -13.03 3.44 1.58
C VAL A 521 -13.91 3.27 2.81
N THR A 522 -15.07 2.63 2.63
CA THR A 522 -15.99 2.20 3.71
C THR A 522 -16.26 0.71 3.62
N ALA A 523 -16.62 0.10 4.74
CA ALA A 523 -17.13 -1.27 4.80
C ALA A 523 -18.58 -1.28 5.26
N THR A 524 -19.43 -2.05 4.59
CA THR A 524 -20.84 -2.22 4.97
C THR A 524 -21.13 -3.68 5.25
N ARG A 525 -21.60 -3.98 6.45
CA ARG A 525 -22.19 -5.27 6.80
C ARG A 525 -23.66 -5.25 6.42
N ALA A 526 -24.08 -6.18 5.55
CA ALA A 526 -25.48 -6.29 5.13
C ALA A 526 -26.42 -6.58 6.32
N ALA A 527 -27.67 -6.14 6.22
CA ALA A 527 -28.70 -6.52 7.18
C ALA A 527 -28.92 -8.04 7.16
N ASP A 528 -29.29 -8.62 8.30
CA ASP A 528 -29.76 -10.00 8.40
C ASP A 528 -31.14 -10.05 9.08
N GLY A 529 -31.65 -11.26 9.37
CA GLY A 529 -32.97 -11.43 9.98
C GLY A 529 -33.11 -10.83 11.39
N THR A 530 -32.02 -10.35 11.99
CA THR A 530 -31.95 -9.88 13.38
C THR A 530 -31.38 -8.46 13.49
N TYR A 531 -30.47 -8.04 12.60
CA TYR A 531 -29.74 -6.79 12.66
C TYR A 531 -29.83 -5.98 11.35
N LEU A 532 -29.96 -4.66 11.46
CA LEU A 532 -29.94 -3.74 10.32
C LEU A 532 -28.52 -3.61 9.73
N SER A 533 -28.43 -3.18 8.48
CA SER A 533 -27.14 -2.94 7.83
C SER A 533 -26.36 -1.83 8.53
N LEU A 534 -25.05 -2.01 8.67
CA LEU A 534 -24.17 -1.06 9.36
C LEU A 534 -22.95 -0.75 8.50
N THR A 535 -22.67 0.55 8.32
CA THR A 535 -21.51 1.05 7.55
C THR A 535 -20.48 1.67 8.48
N SER A 536 -19.20 1.38 8.25
CA SER A 536 -18.08 1.93 9.02
C SER A 536 -17.87 3.43 8.77
N ALA A 537 -17.13 4.09 9.66
CA ALA A 537 -16.49 5.36 9.31
C ALA A 537 -15.53 5.15 8.11
N PRO A 538 -15.34 6.18 7.26
CA PRO A 538 -14.42 6.10 6.13
C PRO A 538 -12.96 6.02 6.60
N VAL A 539 -12.14 5.29 5.83
CA VAL A 539 -10.68 5.23 5.99
C VAL A 539 -10.01 5.74 4.72
N ASP A 540 -9.02 6.61 4.89
CA ASP A 540 -8.23 7.17 3.81
C ASP A 540 -6.91 6.41 3.60
N ILE A 541 -6.61 6.11 2.34
CA ILE A 541 -5.39 5.47 1.87
C ILE A 541 -4.75 6.37 0.81
N THR A 542 -3.52 6.82 1.03
CA THR A 542 -2.84 7.73 0.11
C THR A 542 -1.98 6.95 -0.89
N PHE A 543 -2.27 7.06 -2.18
CA PHE A 543 -1.45 6.51 -3.25
C PHE A 543 -0.47 7.56 -3.78
N ILE A 544 0.82 7.20 -3.83
CA ILE A 544 1.90 8.12 -4.26
C ILE A 544 2.54 7.65 -5.57
N ASP A 545 2.82 8.60 -6.46
CA ASP A 545 3.66 8.39 -7.64
C ASP A 545 5.11 8.71 -7.27
N LEU A 546 5.99 7.72 -7.38
CA LEU A 546 7.41 7.84 -7.04
C LEU A 546 8.28 8.26 -8.24
N MET A 547 7.69 8.56 -9.40
CA MET A 547 8.41 8.83 -10.66
C MET A 547 8.26 10.26 -11.21
N ALA A 548 7.42 11.11 -10.61
CA ALA A 548 7.16 12.47 -11.11
C ALA A 548 8.02 13.54 -10.39
N GLY A 549 9.21 13.86 -10.91
CA GLY A 549 9.98 15.02 -10.44
C GLY A 549 11.40 15.17 -10.99
N THR A 550 11.56 15.67 -12.22
CA THR A 550 12.85 16.22 -12.70
C THR A 550 12.64 17.41 -13.65
N THR A 551 12.86 18.63 -13.17
CA THR A 551 13.29 19.82 -13.95
C THR A 551 14.19 20.75 -13.08
N PRO A 552 15.08 21.59 -13.66
CA PRO A 552 16.34 22.01 -13.01
C PRO A 552 16.47 23.53 -12.71
N GLU A 553 17.05 23.90 -11.55
CA GLU A 553 17.74 25.19 -11.32
C GLU A 553 18.82 25.07 -10.18
N PRO A 554 20.00 25.71 -10.26
CA PRO A 554 21.12 25.61 -9.29
C PRO A 554 21.32 26.90 -8.42
N PRO A 555 22.27 26.98 -7.46
CA PRO A 555 22.63 26.05 -6.39
C PRO A 555 22.68 26.69 -4.96
N ALA A 556 22.76 25.80 -3.96
CA ALA A 556 23.26 25.96 -2.57
C ALA A 556 22.29 26.46 -1.47
N ALA A 557 21.74 25.55 -0.67
CA ALA A 557 22.34 24.99 0.55
C ALA A 557 21.40 23.91 1.15
N SER A 558 21.97 22.76 1.51
CA SER A 558 21.27 21.58 2.06
C SER A 558 20.66 21.90 3.45
N PRO A 559 19.47 21.36 3.80
CA PRO A 559 19.40 19.95 4.24
C PRO A 559 18.18 19.15 3.76
N GLY A 560 18.44 17.90 3.35
CA GLY A 560 17.61 16.73 3.67
C GLY A 560 16.31 16.50 2.89
N LEU A 561 16.38 15.70 1.82
CA LEU A 561 15.22 15.03 1.22
C LEU A 561 15.13 13.56 1.71
N PRO A 562 13.95 13.04 2.05
CA PRO A 562 13.75 11.61 2.25
C PRO A 562 13.44 10.94 0.90
N ALA A 563 14.17 9.87 0.59
CA ALA A 563 13.85 8.95 -0.50
C ALA A 563 13.79 7.53 0.08
N THR A 564 12.65 6.87 -0.08
CA THR A 564 12.48 5.45 0.25
C THR A 564 13.12 4.58 -0.83
N GLY A 565 14.43 4.40 -0.70
CA GLY A 565 15.18 3.26 -1.22
C GLY A 565 16.15 2.85 -0.12
N LEU A 566 16.21 1.55 0.20
CA LEU A 566 17.18 0.90 1.10
C LEU A 566 18.12 1.88 1.84
N THR A 567 17.81 2.18 3.10
CA THR A 567 18.58 3.11 3.95
C THR A 567 20.08 2.77 3.90
N ALA A 568 20.85 3.50 3.09
CA ALA A 568 22.29 3.46 3.12
C ALA A 568 22.77 4.32 4.30
N SER A 569 23.11 3.67 5.41
CA SER A 569 23.74 4.36 6.55
C SER A 569 25.13 4.87 6.13
N VAL A 570 25.41 6.16 6.30
CA VAL A 570 26.79 6.68 6.25
C VAL A 570 27.52 6.19 7.50
N ALA A 571 27.99 4.94 7.45
CA ALA A 571 28.71 4.28 8.52
C ALA A 571 29.96 3.62 7.95
N ARG A 572 31.02 3.50 8.75
CA ARG A 572 32.25 2.76 8.37
C ARG A 572 31.97 1.28 8.06
N THR A 573 30.79 0.79 8.43
CA THR A 573 30.29 -0.55 8.14
C THR A 573 28.79 -0.47 7.84
N VAL A 574 28.37 -1.01 6.71
CA VAL A 574 26.97 -1.01 6.25
C VAL A 574 26.39 -2.42 6.38
N ARG A 575 25.21 -2.58 6.98
CA ARG A 575 24.47 -3.84 6.93
C ARG A 575 23.53 -3.85 5.73
N VAL A 576 23.53 -4.93 4.96
CA VAL A 576 22.59 -5.11 3.85
C VAL A 576 21.22 -5.49 4.41
N SER A 577 20.26 -4.56 4.37
CA SER A 577 18.83 -4.82 4.57
C SER A 577 18.16 -5.17 3.23
N GLY A 578 16.95 -5.76 3.24
CA GLY A 578 16.21 -6.14 2.01
C GLY A 578 16.60 -7.52 1.43
N SER A 579 16.41 -7.76 0.13
CA SER A 579 16.82 -9.02 -0.51
C SER A 579 18.32 -9.07 -0.83
N ALA A 580 18.89 -10.25 -1.13
CA ALA A 580 20.30 -10.39 -1.49
C ALA A 580 20.66 -9.51 -2.70
N LEU A 581 21.76 -8.75 -2.62
CA LEU A 581 22.21 -7.89 -3.71
C LEU A 581 22.88 -8.75 -4.79
N SER A 582 22.11 -9.15 -5.80
CA SER A 582 22.52 -10.07 -6.86
C SER A 582 22.96 -9.40 -8.18
N LYS A 583 22.91 -8.07 -8.27
CA LYS A 583 23.37 -7.29 -9.44
C LYS A 583 24.21 -6.08 -9.02
N SER A 584 25.08 -5.65 -9.93
CA SER A 584 26.02 -4.53 -9.89
C SER A 584 25.83 -3.52 -8.74
N ILE A 585 26.69 -3.57 -7.72
CA ILE A 585 26.59 -2.69 -6.55
C ILE A 585 27.47 -1.47 -6.76
N LYS A 586 26.91 -0.25 -6.68
CA LYS A 586 27.69 0.98 -6.71
C LYS A 586 28.09 1.40 -5.30
N ILE A 587 29.38 1.56 -5.08
CA ILE A 587 29.96 2.18 -3.89
C ILE A 587 30.29 3.63 -4.22
N ASN A 588 29.86 4.54 -3.35
CA ASN A 588 30.24 5.94 -3.35
C ASN A 588 30.93 6.29 -2.01
N LEU A 589 32.18 6.74 -2.06
CA LEU A 589 32.93 7.16 -0.87
C LEU A 589 32.79 8.66 -0.54
N GLY A 590 32.02 9.42 -1.32
CA GLY A 590 31.73 10.83 -1.07
C GLY A 590 32.95 11.76 -1.13
N ALA A 591 34.07 11.28 -1.68
CA ALA A 591 35.33 12.02 -1.78
C ALA A 591 36.06 11.68 -3.08
N ALA A 592 36.72 12.67 -3.69
CA ALA A 592 37.50 12.50 -4.92
C ALA A 592 38.76 11.65 -4.66
N LEU A 593 38.63 10.33 -4.83
CA LEU A 593 39.67 9.33 -4.55
C LEU A 593 40.14 8.59 -5.82
N GLY A 594 40.06 9.26 -6.98
CA GLY A 594 40.41 8.69 -8.28
C GLY A 594 41.77 8.01 -8.32
N GLY A 595 41.82 6.81 -8.91
CA GLY A 595 43.05 6.04 -9.08
C GLY A 595 43.50 5.26 -7.84
N LYS A 596 42.82 5.39 -6.70
CA LYS A 596 43.11 4.57 -5.50
C LYS A 596 42.37 3.24 -5.54
N LYS A 597 43.01 2.20 -4.99
CA LYS A 597 42.40 0.87 -4.78
C LYS A 597 41.57 0.86 -3.50
N ALA A 598 40.33 0.40 -3.61
CA ALA A 598 39.45 0.14 -2.48
C ALA A 598 39.27 -1.38 -2.30
N THR A 599 39.57 -1.88 -1.10
CA THR A 599 39.33 -3.26 -0.71
C THR A 599 37.97 -3.37 -0.04
N VAL A 600 37.06 -4.14 -0.62
CA VAL A 600 35.73 -4.39 -0.07
C VAL A 600 35.77 -5.69 0.70
N GLN A 601 35.39 -5.64 1.99
CA GLN A 601 35.34 -6.80 2.85
C GLN A 601 33.92 -7.05 3.36
N ILE A 602 33.56 -8.32 3.50
CA ILE A 602 32.26 -8.74 4.02
C ILE A 602 32.42 -9.59 5.27
N ARG A 603 31.46 -9.46 6.18
CA ARG A 603 31.22 -10.34 7.31
C ARG A 603 29.83 -10.93 7.16
N LYS A 604 29.74 -12.24 6.90
CA LYS A 604 28.48 -12.95 6.73
C LYS A 604 27.70 -13.00 8.05
N VAL A 605 26.37 -13.07 7.96
CA VAL A 605 25.48 -13.25 9.12
C VAL A 605 25.95 -14.46 9.93
N GLY A 606 26.00 -14.33 11.25
CA GLY A 606 26.46 -15.39 12.17
C GLY A 606 27.98 -15.50 12.33
N THR A 607 28.79 -14.71 11.59
CA THR A 607 30.26 -14.73 11.71
C THR A 607 30.82 -13.45 12.34
N LYS A 608 31.96 -13.55 13.04
CA LYS A 608 32.67 -12.40 13.64
C LYS A 608 33.78 -11.81 12.77
N VAL A 609 34.20 -12.49 11.69
CA VAL A 609 35.40 -12.17 10.91
C VAL A 609 35.06 -11.55 9.55
N TYR A 610 35.75 -10.47 9.18
CA TYR A 610 35.69 -9.88 7.84
C TYR A 610 36.65 -10.57 6.89
N ARG A 611 36.19 -10.88 5.67
CA ARG A 611 37.01 -11.43 4.58
C ARG A 611 36.94 -10.54 3.35
N SER A 612 38.04 -10.44 2.60
CA SER A 612 38.09 -9.68 1.35
C SER A 612 37.20 -10.31 0.28
N LEU A 613 36.28 -9.52 -0.25
CA LEU A 613 35.37 -9.91 -1.32
C LEU A 613 35.92 -9.51 -2.70
N SER A 614 36.41 -8.28 -2.80
CA SER A 614 36.96 -7.71 -4.04
C SER A 614 37.91 -6.55 -3.77
N VAL A 615 38.75 -6.23 -4.75
CA VAL A 615 39.54 -5.00 -4.80
C VAL A 615 39.13 -4.26 -6.07
N VAL A 616 38.69 -3.01 -5.93
CA VAL A 616 38.15 -2.20 -7.03
C VAL A 616 38.90 -0.88 -7.16
N MET A 617 39.03 -0.39 -8.40
CA MET A 617 39.61 0.93 -8.67
C MET A 617 38.52 2.00 -8.59
N LEU A 618 38.82 3.09 -7.89
CA LEU A 618 37.90 4.22 -7.77
C LEU A 618 38.05 5.17 -8.96
N ASN A 619 36.92 5.64 -9.52
CA ASN A 619 36.91 6.71 -10.52
C ASN A 619 37.23 8.07 -9.88
N LYS A 620 37.41 9.13 -10.69
CA LYS A 620 37.78 10.49 -10.20
C LYS A 620 36.87 11.02 -9.09
N ALA A 621 35.59 10.63 -9.07
CA ALA A 621 34.62 11.06 -8.08
C ALA A 621 34.47 10.09 -6.88
N GLY A 622 35.34 9.07 -6.77
CA GLY A 622 35.35 8.14 -5.63
C GLY A 622 34.31 7.01 -5.72
N PHE A 623 33.83 6.69 -6.93
CA PHE A 623 32.90 5.59 -7.16
C PHE A 623 33.59 4.32 -7.63
N ALA A 624 33.01 3.18 -7.26
CA ALA A 624 33.35 1.88 -7.84
C ALA A 624 32.11 0.99 -7.95
N GLN A 625 32.10 0.10 -8.94
CA GLN A 625 31.04 -0.87 -9.14
C GLN A 625 31.56 -2.28 -8.82
N LEU A 626 30.83 -3.03 -7.98
CA LEU A 626 31.10 -4.45 -7.75
C LEU A 626 30.18 -5.31 -8.61
N THR A 627 30.76 -6.34 -9.20
CA THR A 627 30.03 -7.37 -9.96
C THR A 627 29.75 -8.63 -9.14
N ARG A 628 30.29 -8.74 -7.91
CA ARG A 628 30.10 -9.91 -7.05
C ARG A 628 28.88 -9.74 -6.14
N PRO A 629 28.02 -10.77 -6.03
CA PRO A 629 26.83 -10.70 -5.20
C PRO A 629 27.18 -10.65 -3.71
N ILE A 630 26.35 -9.95 -2.93
CA ILE A 630 26.49 -9.87 -1.47
C ILE A 630 25.28 -10.53 -0.80
N PRO A 631 25.50 -11.59 0.00
CA PRO A 631 24.41 -12.27 0.71
C PRO A 631 23.66 -11.35 1.67
N PHE A 632 22.35 -11.56 1.78
CA PHE A 632 21.48 -10.85 2.71
C PHE A 632 22.02 -10.84 4.15
N GLY A 633 21.85 -9.72 4.84
CA GLY A 633 22.25 -9.53 6.24
C GLY A 633 23.76 -9.39 6.47
N SER A 634 24.59 -9.53 5.43
CA SER A 634 26.04 -9.36 5.56
C SER A 634 26.41 -7.91 5.92
N ALA A 635 27.46 -7.75 6.72
CA ALA A 635 28.06 -6.44 7.00
C ALA A 635 29.21 -6.18 6.01
N ILE A 636 29.22 -5.01 5.40
CA ILE A 636 30.21 -4.59 4.40
C ILE A 636 31.07 -3.48 5.01
N ARG A 637 32.38 -3.54 4.79
CA ARG A 637 33.29 -2.41 5.04
C ARG A 637 34.21 -2.19 3.85
N VAL A 638 34.58 -0.93 3.60
CA VAL A 638 35.44 -0.53 2.48
C VAL A 638 36.72 0.09 3.03
N LEU A 639 37.87 -0.41 2.59
CA LEU A 639 39.18 0.06 3.02
C LEU A 639 39.93 0.71 1.85
N VAL A 640 40.50 1.89 2.09
CA VAL A 640 41.45 2.54 1.18
C VAL A 640 42.73 2.80 1.95
N GLY A 641 43.87 2.26 1.47
CA GLY A 641 45.14 2.36 2.19
C GLY A 641 45.12 1.72 3.59
N GLY A 642 44.32 0.67 3.79
CA GLY A 642 44.18 -0.04 5.08
C GLY A 642 43.26 0.63 6.10
N ARG A 643 42.68 1.81 5.81
CA ARG A 643 41.73 2.51 6.69
C ARG A 643 40.29 2.33 6.21
N SER A 644 39.37 2.05 7.13
CA SER A 644 37.94 1.94 6.83
C SER A 644 37.34 3.33 6.62
N LEU A 645 36.69 3.54 5.48
CA LEU A 645 36.00 4.78 5.15
C LEU A 645 34.47 4.59 5.20
N ALA A 646 33.75 5.70 5.42
CA ALA A 646 32.30 5.71 5.26
C ALA A 646 31.96 5.60 3.77
N ALA A 647 30.94 4.79 3.45
CA ALA A 647 30.56 4.51 2.08
C ALA A 647 29.04 4.46 1.96
N THR A 648 28.51 5.08 0.91
CA THR A 648 27.13 4.90 0.49
C THR A 648 27.09 3.76 -0.52
N ILE A 649 26.21 2.79 -0.30
CA ILE A 649 26.06 1.61 -1.16
C ILE A 649 24.68 1.68 -1.79
N VAL A 650 24.64 1.69 -3.12
CA VAL A 650 23.40 1.79 -3.90
C VAL A 650 23.36 0.62 -4.88
N ARG A 651 22.15 0.08 -5.07
CA ARG A 651 21.89 -0.99 -6.04
C ARG A 651 21.99 -0.49 -7.48
#